data_AF-A0A9D0TH30-F1
#
_entry.id   AF-A0A9D0TH30-F1
#
_cell.length_a   1.000
_cell.length_b   1.000
_cell.length_c   1.000
_cell.angle_alpha   90.00
_cell.angle_beta   90.00
_cell.angle_gamma   90.00
#
_symmetry.space_group_name_H-M   'P 1'
#
loop_
_entity.id
_entity.type
_entity.pdbx_description
1 polymer ?
#
loop_
_entity_poly.entity_id
_entity_poly.type
_entity_poly.pdbx_seq_one_letter_code
_entity_poly.pdbx_strand_id
1 'polypeptide(L)'
;ASNVAFDDRIFHVLNNMPTRFSALTLQSVSNSNLSGGGIATGGDLQVSNAVFSGNSAGSGTGIYATGSKTTVSVADTTLSNNTGNGSGAGIYVGNDVTLSVTDSVLSDNSQPYEYGHNGVAIWGGTGSTLNITRTLIDNNASGYGESVFGGNNSTINIQYSTVSNSQGGTRGVQAQAGATLNVIRSTISGNLDGGLYTRGIDSTLNIIDSTISNNEAHGLGSFTAYGGGASIGGAFTISGSTLSGNRIIDDGFGGGGAGAGIYIVGTGSIVNSTFTGNSNGGTNSSGGAISGSSESVLIVRNSTFHANWSTWAGGHITSGGSLDVANTLFSSGNGCNLGGATVTSNGHNIDSGSTCGLTHATDLVNTDPMLDVLADNGGWTQTHALLSDIEVTSPALDAGDATICAGDPVNGVDQRGFTRPWGAGCEIGAYEDMPLYQLSLSVAGTGSGRVTSSPGTVNCAAGTCTTLIGENTPVQLTAVPAADSVFGGWSGDCATGGSVTATAVSSPAAAASASVLVDADKSCTATFTPVQHTLDVVVSPLGSGSVQGVINFATSDAVVVIDCGTDCTETLPGSNGVITLIPRGAMGWSFAGWNGCDRQVGTGVFCDMTLDADKTLTANFVSANISVDDGINPTDDRDLPFGEVLAGTSVERTVTITNTGEGVLDEIWIEDSDYLTAPFSLSESCSDSRLDPGESCSFTVRFAPTTPGTFSDSFDIISEDPDEPTLTVTVSGTGIVAEEDPGEPLPTAEITFLMKGEGGSGAGGPLELLLLATGLGFAARRRRQAGGAALLFA
;
A
#
# COMPACT_ATOMS: atom_id res chain seq x y z
N ALA A 1 10.33 -22.05 -44.61
CA ALA A 1 8.99 -21.79 -44.04
C ALA A 1 8.25 -23.10 -43.92
N SER A 2 8.25 -23.70 -42.73
CA SER A 2 7.45 -24.85 -42.36
C SER A 2 7.31 -24.87 -40.83
N ASN A 3 6.20 -24.26 -40.38
CA ASN A 3 5.51 -24.40 -39.10
C ASN A 3 6.37 -24.66 -37.84
N VAL A 4 6.91 -23.56 -37.27
CA VAL A 4 7.06 -23.47 -35.82
C VAL A 4 5.71 -22.93 -35.33
N ALA A 5 4.89 -23.79 -34.72
CA ALA A 5 3.74 -23.30 -33.97
C ALA A 5 4.27 -22.36 -32.89
N PHE A 6 3.81 -21.11 -32.87
CA PHE A 6 4.16 -20.21 -31.79
C PHE A 6 3.68 -20.84 -30.48
N ASP A 7 4.62 -20.97 -29.57
CA ASP A 7 4.48 -21.55 -28.25
C ASP A 7 3.79 -20.48 -27.39
N ASP A 8 2.46 -20.51 -27.28
CA ASP A 8 1.64 -19.49 -26.61
C ASP A 8 1.79 -19.54 -25.07
N ARG A 9 3.00 -19.77 -24.54
CA ARG A 9 3.35 -19.68 -23.12
C ARG A 9 3.85 -18.27 -22.83
N ILE A 10 3.23 -17.55 -21.90
CA ILE A 10 3.68 -16.19 -21.57
C ILE A 10 5.02 -16.21 -20.84
N PHE A 11 5.16 -17.04 -19.80
CA PHE A 11 6.41 -17.15 -19.05
C PHE A 11 6.86 -18.60 -18.86
N HIS A 12 8.13 -18.86 -19.20
CA HIS A 12 8.81 -20.11 -18.91
C HIS A 12 10.12 -19.81 -18.18
N VAL A 13 10.14 -20.07 -16.88
CA VAL A 13 11.30 -19.91 -16.00
C VAL A 13 12.14 -21.19 -16.02
N LEU A 14 13.39 -21.05 -16.46
CA LEU A 14 14.34 -22.16 -16.52
C LEU A 14 14.79 -22.61 -15.12
N ASN A 15 15.30 -23.83 -15.03
CA ASN A 15 15.83 -24.39 -13.79
C ASN A 15 16.92 -23.49 -13.18
N ASN A 16 16.99 -23.45 -11.84
CA ASN A 16 17.99 -22.69 -11.06
C ASN A 16 17.98 -21.17 -11.28
N MET A 17 16.90 -20.61 -11.82
CA MET A 17 16.72 -19.16 -11.96
C MET A 17 15.65 -18.68 -10.97
N PRO A 18 16.03 -18.14 -9.80
CA PRO A 18 15.07 -17.54 -8.87
C PRO A 18 14.38 -16.38 -9.57
N THR A 19 13.05 -16.43 -9.63
CA THR A 19 12.26 -15.42 -10.35
C THR A 19 11.17 -14.86 -9.47
N ARG A 20 11.00 -13.53 -9.51
CA ARG A 20 9.95 -12.81 -8.80
C ARG A 20 9.05 -12.08 -9.78
N PHE A 21 7.75 -12.32 -9.68
CA PHE A 21 6.70 -11.54 -10.33
C PHE A 21 5.88 -10.80 -9.26
N SER A 22 5.56 -9.54 -9.54
CA SER A 22 4.70 -8.74 -8.68
C SER A 22 3.80 -7.84 -9.52
N ALA A 23 2.57 -7.57 -9.06
CA ALA A 23 1.63 -6.67 -9.73
C ALA A 23 1.33 -7.06 -11.19
N LEU A 24 1.17 -8.36 -11.44
CA LEU A 24 0.99 -8.92 -12.79
C LEU A 24 -0.43 -9.45 -12.99
N THR A 25 -1.01 -9.19 -14.17
CA THR A 25 -2.27 -9.83 -14.60
C THR A 25 -2.03 -10.69 -15.84
N LEU A 26 -2.29 -11.99 -15.74
CA LEU A 26 -2.29 -12.96 -16.84
C LEU A 26 -3.69 -13.51 -17.04
N GLN A 27 -4.28 -13.21 -18.19
CA GLN A 27 -5.66 -13.54 -18.46
C GLN A 27 -5.90 -14.11 -19.85
N SER A 28 -6.87 -15.02 -19.95
CA SER A 28 -7.33 -15.60 -21.23
C SER A 28 -6.20 -16.23 -22.06
N VAL A 29 -5.14 -16.72 -21.41
CA VAL A 29 -4.07 -17.45 -22.10
C VAL A 29 -4.59 -18.84 -22.45
N SER A 30 -4.51 -19.25 -23.70
CA SER A 30 -4.99 -20.56 -24.15
C SER A 30 -3.86 -21.36 -24.79
N ASN A 31 -3.42 -22.42 -24.11
CA ASN A 31 -2.40 -23.34 -24.60
C ASN A 31 -2.77 -24.79 -24.27
N SER A 32 -3.79 -25.31 -24.98
CA SER A 32 -4.36 -26.65 -24.72
C SER A 32 -3.37 -27.82 -24.89
N ASN A 33 -2.22 -27.58 -25.52
CA ASN A 33 -1.23 -28.61 -25.84
C ASN A 33 -0.05 -28.66 -24.86
N LEU A 34 0.05 -27.71 -23.91
CA LEU A 34 1.20 -27.58 -22.99
C LEU A 34 0.74 -27.28 -21.56
N SER A 35 1.64 -27.49 -20.59
CA SER A 35 1.44 -27.11 -19.18
C SER A 35 1.92 -25.69 -18.89
N GLY A 36 1.35 -25.03 -17.87
CA GLY A 36 1.75 -23.69 -17.45
C GLY A 36 1.19 -22.59 -18.34
N GLY A 37 -0.13 -22.47 -18.41
CA GLY A 37 -0.81 -21.43 -19.20
C GLY A 37 -0.38 -20.02 -18.80
N GLY A 38 -0.32 -19.72 -17.50
CA GLY A 38 0.26 -18.48 -16.99
C GLY A 38 1.78 -18.56 -16.88
N ILE A 39 2.27 -19.32 -15.90
CA ILE A 39 3.71 -19.49 -15.63
C ILE A 39 4.05 -20.98 -15.58
N ALA A 40 5.08 -21.38 -16.33
CA ALA A 40 5.78 -22.64 -16.14
C ALA A 40 7.15 -22.38 -15.50
N THR A 41 7.51 -23.10 -14.44
CA THR A 41 8.81 -22.99 -13.80
C THR A 41 9.44 -24.34 -13.45
N GLY A 42 10.76 -24.43 -13.61
CA GLY A 42 11.57 -25.47 -12.99
C GLY A 42 12.56 -24.94 -11.94
N GLY A 43 12.50 -23.64 -11.62
CA GLY A 43 13.29 -22.96 -10.58
C GLY A 43 12.40 -22.28 -9.53
N ASP A 44 13.03 -21.69 -8.50
CA ASP A 44 12.30 -21.00 -7.42
C ASP A 44 11.48 -19.83 -7.96
N LEU A 45 10.25 -19.71 -7.46
CA LEU A 45 9.26 -18.76 -7.96
C LEU A 45 8.61 -18.02 -6.79
N GLN A 46 8.58 -16.69 -6.89
CA GLN A 46 7.79 -15.82 -6.02
C GLN A 46 6.78 -15.04 -6.85
N VAL A 47 5.50 -15.12 -6.49
CA VAL A 47 4.41 -14.38 -7.12
C VAL A 47 3.68 -13.60 -6.03
N SER A 48 3.47 -12.30 -6.25
CA SER A 48 2.79 -11.42 -5.29
C SER A 48 1.86 -10.44 -5.99
N ASN A 49 0.74 -10.05 -5.37
CA ASN A 49 -0.17 -9.03 -5.90
C ASN A 49 -0.58 -9.29 -7.36
N ALA A 50 -0.89 -10.55 -7.71
CA ALA A 50 -1.08 -10.96 -9.09
C ALA A 50 -2.49 -11.54 -9.35
N VAL A 51 -2.87 -11.59 -10.62
CA VAL A 51 -4.14 -12.16 -11.08
C VAL A 51 -3.89 -13.12 -12.24
N PHE A 52 -4.35 -14.36 -12.09
CA PHE A 52 -4.34 -15.41 -13.12
C PHE A 52 -5.79 -15.81 -13.39
N SER A 53 -6.39 -15.28 -14.46
CA SER A 53 -7.82 -15.41 -14.70
C SER A 53 -8.20 -15.94 -16.08
N GLY A 54 -9.10 -16.92 -16.15
CA GLY A 54 -9.65 -17.38 -17.43
C GLY A 54 -8.64 -18.07 -18.35
N ASN A 55 -7.51 -18.53 -17.79
CA ASN A 55 -6.50 -19.21 -18.59
C ASN A 55 -6.94 -20.65 -18.88
N SER A 56 -6.42 -21.25 -19.94
CA SER A 56 -6.70 -22.62 -20.37
C SER A 56 -5.43 -23.34 -20.80
N ALA A 57 -5.13 -24.51 -20.22
CA ALA A 57 -3.92 -25.27 -20.54
C ALA A 57 -4.10 -26.78 -20.32
N GLY A 58 -3.06 -27.56 -20.60
CA GLY A 58 -2.95 -28.98 -20.23
C GLY A 58 -3.03 -29.16 -18.71
N SER A 59 -1.95 -28.85 -17.98
CA SER A 59 -1.88 -28.89 -16.50
C SER A 59 -1.28 -27.60 -15.96
N GLY A 60 -1.52 -27.28 -14.68
CA GLY A 60 -0.94 -26.09 -14.05
C GLY A 60 -1.35 -24.81 -14.76
N THR A 61 -2.65 -24.63 -15.02
CA THR A 61 -3.12 -23.59 -15.95
C THR A 61 -2.77 -22.19 -15.48
N GLY A 62 -2.90 -21.88 -14.20
CA GLY A 62 -2.32 -20.68 -13.61
C GLY A 62 -0.80 -20.81 -13.46
N ILE A 63 -0.36 -21.71 -12.59
CA ILE A 63 1.05 -21.95 -12.29
C ILE A 63 1.39 -23.44 -12.39
N TYR A 64 2.47 -23.77 -13.10
CA TYR A 64 3.01 -25.12 -13.22
C TYR A 64 4.47 -25.16 -12.75
N ALA A 65 4.78 -25.91 -11.69
CA ALA A 65 6.14 -26.04 -11.14
C ALA A 65 6.58 -27.50 -11.02
N THR A 66 7.75 -27.88 -11.56
CA THR A 66 8.20 -29.29 -11.57
C THR A 66 9.66 -29.55 -11.20
N GLY A 67 10.43 -28.53 -10.80
CA GLY A 67 11.81 -28.74 -10.37
C GLY A 67 11.88 -29.44 -9.01
N SER A 68 12.72 -30.49 -8.89
CA SER A 68 12.92 -31.15 -7.59
C SER A 68 13.50 -30.14 -6.59
N LYS A 69 12.90 -30.05 -5.39
CA LYS A 69 13.24 -29.09 -4.32
C LYS A 69 13.06 -27.62 -4.70
N THR A 70 12.29 -27.33 -5.73
CA THR A 70 11.84 -25.96 -6.02
C THR A 70 10.95 -25.44 -4.89
N THR A 71 11.10 -24.16 -4.55
CA THR A 71 10.18 -23.44 -3.68
C THR A 71 9.32 -22.49 -4.49
N VAL A 72 8.00 -22.57 -4.32
CA VAL A 72 7.02 -21.69 -4.93
C VAL A 72 6.29 -20.93 -3.83
N SER A 73 6.34 -19.60 -3.87
CA SER A 73 5.58 -18.72 -2.98
C SER A 73 4.57 -17.91 -3.79
N VAL A 74 3.32 -17.93 -3.35
CA VAL A 74 2.19 -17.20 -3.94
C VAL A 74 1.52 -16.41 -2.82
N ALA A 75 1.59 -15.08 -2.90
CA ALA A 75 1.05 -14.17 -1.90
C ALA A 75 0.09 -13.16 -2.54
N ASP A 76 -0.97 -12.77 -1.84
CA ASP A 76 -1.87 -11.69 -2.28
C ASP A 76 -2.33 -11.85 -3.74
N THR A 77 -2.64 -13.08 -4.15
CA THR A 77 -2.82 -13.44 -5.55
C THR A 77 -4.18 -14.10 -5.77
N THR A 78 -4.83 -13.77 -6.89
CA THR A 78 -6.08 -14.41 -7.31
C THR A 78 -5.82 -15.34 -8.48
N LEU A 79 -6.13 -16.63 -8.35
CA LEU A 79 -6.17 -17.59 -9.44
C LEU A 79 -7.62 -18.05 -9.64
N SER A 80 -8.29 -17.48 -10.64
CA SER A 80 -9.72 -17.73 -10.85
C SER A 80 -10.09 -18.15 -12.26
N ASN A 81 -11.18 -18.89 -12.41
CA ASN A 81 -11.74 -19.26 -13.72
C ASN A 81 -10.75 -19.98 -14.65
N ASN A 82 -9.69 -20.58 -14.12
CA ASN A 82 -8.71 -21.27 -14.95
C ASN A 82 -9.21 -22.68 -15.28
N THR A 83 -9.04 -23.09 -16.52
CA THR A 83 -9.51 -24.39 -17.02
C THR A 83 -8.32 -25.28 -17.38
N GLY A 84 -8.20 -26.45 -16.76
CA GLY A 84 -7.14 -27.42 -17.04
C GLY A 84 -7.71 -28.69 -17.67
N ASN A 85 -7.06 -29.23 -18.71
CA ASN A 85 -7.38 -30.58 -19.19
C ASN A 85 -6.79 -31.70 -18.32
N GLY A 86 -5.87 -31.34 -17.42
CA GLY A 86 -5.19 -32.19 -16.45
C GLY A 86 -5.02 -31.46 -15.11
N SER A 87 -4.18 -31.98 -14.22
CA SER A 87 -4.12 -31.58 -12.81
C SER A 87 -3.68 -30.13 -12.56
N GLY A 88 -4.17 -29.54 -11.46
CA GLY A 88 -3.81 -28.20 -10.98
C GLY A 88 -4.25 -27.08 -11.93
N ALA A 89 -5.55 -26.91 -12.19
CA ALA A 89 -6.03 -25.78 -12.99
C ALA A 89 -5.61 -24.43 -12.36
N GLY A 90 -5.65 -24.32 -11.03
CA GLY A 90 -5.00 -23.20 -10.33
C GLY A 90 -3.48 -23.35 -10.32
N ILE A 91 -2.99 -24.22 -9.44
CA ILE A 91 -1.56 -24.45 -9.20
C ILE A 91 -1.26 -25.95 -9.29
N TYR A 92 -0.20 -26.28 -10.03
CA TYR A 92 0.40 -27.61 -10.06
C TYR A 92 1.82 -27.53 -9.53
N VAL A 93 2.15 -28.37 -8.54
CA VAL A 93 3.51 -28.58 -8.06
C VAL A 93 3.92 -30.05 -8.12
N GLY A 94 5.09 -30.31 -8.71
CA GLY A 94 5.65 -31.64 -8.89
C GLY A 94 6.13 -32.30 -7.58
N ASN A 95 6.87 -33.40 -7.73
CA ASN A 95 7.40 -34.15 -6.59
C ASN A 95 8.45 -33.34 -5.82
N ASP A 96 8.44 -33.48 -4.49
CA ASP A 96 9.37 -32.83 -3.56
C ASP A 96 9.43 -31.29 -3.70
N VAL A 97 8.36 -30.68 -4.23
CA VAL A 97 8.22 -29.22 -4.33
C VAL A 97 7.55 -28.68 -3.06
N THR A 98 8.04 -27.54 -2.57
CA THR A 98 7.37 -26.80 -1.50
C THR A 98 6.57 -25.65 -2.08
N LEU A 99 5.26 -25.66 -1.86
CA LEU A 99 4.34 -24.58 -2.19
C LEU A 99 3.94 -23.84 -0.91
N SER A 100 4.02 -22.52 -0.92
CA SER A 100 3.41 -21.65 0.09
C SER A 100 2.42 -20.71 -0.59
N VAL A 101 1.15 -20.79 -0.19
CA VAL A 101 0.06 -19.91 -0.64
C VAL A 101 -0.42 -19.13 0.56
N THR A 102 -0.39 -17.79 0.47
CA THR A 102 -0.78 -16.89 1.57
C THR A 102 -1.66 -15.77 1.05
N ASP A 103 -2.70 -15.38 1.80
CA ASP A 103 -3.57 -14.23 1.46
C ASP A 103 -4.13 -14.25 0.05
N SER A 104 -4.44 -15.45 -0.45
CA SER A 104 -4.76 -15.66 -1.85
C SER A 104 -6.17 -16.22 -2.03
N VAL A 105 -6.67 -16.11 -3.25
CA VAL A 105 -7.98 -16.64 -3.64
C VAL A 105 -7.78 -17.60 -4.82
N LEU A 106 -8.19 -18.85 -4.67
CA LEU A 106 -8.22 -19.85 -5.72
C LEU A 106 -9.66 -20.29 -5.95
N SER A 107 -10.36 -19.64 -6.89
CA SER A 107 -11.79 -19.84 -7.07
C SER A 107 -12.21 -20.21 -8.48
N ASP A 108 -13.32 -20.91 -8.64
CA ASP A 108 -13.94 -21.14 -9.96
C ASP A 108 -13.03 -21.83 -10.98
N ASN A 109 -11.96 -22.50 -10.53
CA ASN A 109 -11.08 -23.24 -11.44
C ASN A 109 -11.76 -24.57 -11.79
N SER A 110 -11.60 -25.01 -13.04
CA SER A 110 -12.33 -26.18 -13.53
C SER A 110 -11.46 -27.16 -14.31
N GLN A 111 -11.84 -28.43 -14.24
CA GLN A 111 -11.29 -29.52 -15.03
C GLN A 111 -12.42 -30.31 -15.70
N PRO A 112 -12.67 -30.09 -17.00
CA PRO A 112 -13.82 -30.67 -17.70
C PRO A 112 -13.63 -32.15 -18.10
N TYR A 113 -12.44 -32.74 -18.00
CA TYR A 113 -12.17 -34.13 -18.39
C TYR A 113 -12.26 -35.11 -17.19
N GLU A 114 -13.04 -36.18 -17.35
CA GLU A 114 -13.48 -37.11 -16.28
C GLU A 114 -12.45 -38.18 -15.84
N TYR A 115 -11.20 -38.15 -16.29
CA TYR A 115 -10.25 -39.24 -16.00
C TYR A 115 -9.18 -38.86 -14.97
N GLY A 116 -9.37 -39.36 -13.75
CA GLY A 116 -8.36 -39.40 -12.68
C GLY A 116 -8.54 -38.36 -11.57
N HIS A 117 -8.23 -38.77 -10.33
CA HIS A 117 -8.21 -37.91 -9.14
C HIS A 117 -7.19 -36.80 -9.28
N ASN A 118 -7.65 -35.58 -9.54
CA ASN A 118 -6.81 -34.43 -9.79
C ASN A 118 -7.25 -33.26 -8.90
N GLY A 119 -6.32 -32.77 -8.09
CA GLY A 119 -6.41 -31.47 -7.44
C GLY A 119 -6.71 -30.38 -8.48
N VAL A 120 -7.86 -29.70 -8.35
CA VAL A 120 -8.32 -28.68 -9.30
C VAL A 120 -7.70 -27.33 -8.97
N ALA A 121 -7.83 -26.88 -7.72
CA ALA A 121 -7.22 -25.64 -7.28
C ALA A 121 -5.72 -25.83 -7.06
N ILE A 122 -5.34 -26.88 -6.32
CA ILE A 122 -3.94 -27.19 -6.03
C ILE A 122 -3.70 -28.69 -6.20
N TRP A 123 -2.68 -29.03 -6.99
CA TRP A 123 -2.16 -30.39 -7.08
C TRP A 123 -0.71 -30.45 -6.62
N GLY A 124 -0.41 -31.36 -5.68
CA GLY A 124 0.93 -31.65 -5.18
C GLY A 124 1.36 -33.08 -5.44
N GLY A 125 2.55 -33.25 -6.00
CA GLY A 125 3.16 -34.56 -6.26
C GLY A 125 3.58 -35.32 -4.99
N THR A 126 4.26 -36.45 -5.19
CA THR A 126 4.85 -37.26 -4.11
C THR A 126 5.88 -36.44 -3.33
N GLY A 127 5.86 -36.51 -2.00
CA GLY A 127 6.82 -35.81 -1.13
C GLY A 127 6.68 -34.27 -1.13
N SER A 128 5.67 -33.72 -1.81
CA SER A 128 5.43 -32.28 -1.83
C SER A 128 4.98 -31.76 -0.47
N THR A 129 5.27 -30.48 -0.20
CA THR A 129 4.77 -29.76 0.98
C THR A 129 3.89 -28.62 0.52
N LEU A 130 2.62 -28.61 0.92
CA LEU A 130 1.63 -27.59 0.57
C LEU A 130 1.28 -26.79 1.83
N ASN A 131 1.77 -25.57 1.94
CA ASN A 131 1.45 -24.65 3.04
C ASN A 131 0.41 -23.63 2.54
N ILE A 132 -0.81 -23.69 3.07
CA ILE A 132 -1.93 -22.87 2.66
C ILE A 132 -2.39 -22.08 3.89
N THR A 133 -2.21 -20.77 3.84
CA THR A 133 -2.45 -19.89 5.00
C THR A 133 -3.32 -18.71 4.59
N ARG A 134 -4.37 -18.39 5.37
CA ARG A 134 -5.27 -17.25 5.09
C ARG A 134 -5.76 -17.19 3.64
N THR A 135 -6.08 -18.35 3.08
CA THR A 135 -6.42 -18.51 1.67
C THR A 135 -7.84 -19.02 1.51
N LEU A 136 -8.57 -18.46 0.55
CA LEU A 136 -9.89 -18.94 0.14
C LEU A 136 -9.75 -19.86 -1.08
N ILE A 137 -10.17 -21.11 -0.95
CA ILE A 137 -10.26 -22.07 -2.05
C ILE A 137 -11.73 -22.44 -2.22
N ASP A 138 -12.39 -21.89 -3.24
CA ASP A 138 -13.85 -21.93 -3.34
C ASP A 138 -14.34 -22.29 -4.74
N ASN A 139 -15.43 -23.05 -4.83
CA ASN A 139 -16.13 -23.31 -6.08
C ASN A 139 -15.26 -23.91 -7.20
N ASN A 140 -14.27 -24.73 -6.85
CA ASN A 140 -13.45 -25.41 -7.85
C ASN A 140 -14.12 -26.73 -8.26
N ALA A 141 -14.13 -27.03 -9.56
CA ALA A 141 -14.97 -28.08 -10.13
C ALA A 141 -14.17 -29.09 -10.98
N SER A 142 -14.41 -30.37 -10.77
CA SER A 142 -13.96 -31.49 -11.61
C SER A 142 -15.04 -32.55 -11.65
N GLY A 143 -15.10 -33.35 -12.72
CA GLY A 143 -16.00 -34.51 -12.81
C GLY A 143 -15.64 -35.66 -11.84
N TYR A 144 -14.37 -35.77 -11.47
CA TYR A 144 -13.85 -36.71 -10.46
C TYR A 144 -12.54 -36.15 -9.91
N GLY A 145 -12.56 -35.43 -8.80
CA GLY A 145 -11.35 -34.74 -8.33
C GLY A 145 -11.39 -34.28 -6.88
N GLU A 146 -10.47 -33.38 -6.55
CA GLU A 146 -10.42 -32.74 -5.23
C GLU A 146 -10.04 -31.27 -5.40
N SER A 147 -10.44 -30.37 -4.50
CA SER A 147 -9.95 -28.97 -4.58
C SER A 147 -8.46 -28.91 -4.31
N VAL A 148 -8.01 -29.62 -3.26
CA VAL A 148 -6.58 -29.75 -2.90
C VAL A 148 -6.18 -31.21 -2.84
N PHE A 149 -5.13 -31.57 -3.57
CA PHE A 149 -4.59 -32.92 -3.61
C PHE A 149 -3.11 -32.94 -3.22
N GLY A 150 -2.74 -33.85 -2.32
CA GLY A 150 -1.35 -34.21 -2.02
C GLY A 150 -1.07 -35.69 -2.32
N GLY A 151 0.00 -35.94 -3.07
CA GLY A 151 0.49 -37.26 -3.40
C GLY A 151 1.04 -38.05 -2.20
N ASN A 152 1.63 -39.21 -2.47
CA ASN A 152 2.18 -40.08 -1.41
C ASN A 152 3.25 -39.33 -0.60
N ASN A 153 3.32 -39.58 0.71
CA ASN A 153 4.28 -38.96 1.63
C ASN A 153 4.31 -37.42 1.57
N SER A 154 3.24 -36.78 1.09
CA SER A 154 3.13 -35.32 1.08
C SER A 154 2.77 -34.78 2.46
N THR A 155 2.98 -33.48 2.66
CA THR A 155 2.46 -32.74 3.81
C THR A 155 1.55 -31.64 3.33
N ILE A 156 0.31 -31.59 3.82
CA ILE A 156 -0.65 -30.54 3.51
C ILE A 156 -0.97 -29.81 4.82
N ASN A 157 -0.65 -28.53 4.89
CA ASN A 157 -0.93 -27.65 6.02
C ASN A 157 -1.94 -26.60 5.59
N ILE A 158 -3.14 -26.64 6.16
CA ILE A 158 -4.20 -25.67 5.93
C ILE A 158 -4.43 -24.91 7.24
N GLN A 159 -4.14 -23.61 7.22
CA GLN A 159 -4.18 -22.75 8.40
C GLN A 159 -4.97 -21.48 8.13
N TYR A 160 -5.91 -21.13 9.01
CA TYR A 160 -6.73 -19.91 8.87
C TYR A 160 -7.39 -19.77 7.49
N SER A 161 -7.69 -20.90 6.84
CA SER A 161 -8.09 -20.95 5.43
C SER A 161 -9.46 -21.58 5.29
N THR A 162 -10.10 -21.35 4.14
CA THR A 162 -11.39 -21.94 3.81
C THR A 162 -11.27 -22.77 2.54
N VAL A 163 -11.72 -24.03 2.58
CA VAL A 163 -11.90 -24.89 1.40
C VAL A 163 -13.39 -25.22 1.28
N SER A 164 -14.05 -24.64 0.28
CA SER A 164 -15.50 -24.70 0.19
C SER A 164 -16.07 -24.93 -1.20
N ASN A 165 -17.30 -25.46 -1.22
CA ASN A 165 -18.15 -25.55 -2.40
C ASN A 165 -17.51 -26.27 -3.59
N SER A 166 -16.63 -27.26 -3.33
CA SER A 166 -16.05 -28.08 -4.40
C SER A 166 -17.15 -28.85 -5.15
N GLN A 167 -17.20 -28.73 -6.48
CA GLN A 167 -18.32 -29.21 -7.30
C GLN A 167 -17.97 -30.38 -8.23
N GLY A 168 -18.99 -31.10 -8.74
CA GLY A 168 -18.85 -32.07 -9.82
C GLY A 168 -18.38 -33.47 -9.41
N GLY A 169 -18.47 -33.83 -8.13
CA GLY A 169 -17.86 -35.04 -7.57
C GLY A 169 -16.45 -34.80 -7.01
N THR A 170 -16.21 -33.55 -6.60
CA THR A 170 -14.91 -33.06 -6.14
C THR A 170 -14.89 -32.94 -4.62
N ARG A 171 -14.01 -33.69 -3.96
CA ARG A 171 -13.78 -33.57 -2.50
C ARG A 171 -13.14 -32.24 -2.14
N GLY A 172 -13.23 -31.85 -0.87
CA GLY A 172 -12.47 -30.69 -0.37
C GLY A 172 -10.96 -30.94 -0.47
N VAL A 173 -10.43 -31.85 0.35
CA VAL A 173 -8.99 -32.10 0.46
C VAL A 173 -8.67 -33.58 0.54
N GLN A 174 -7.64 -34.01 -0.19
CA GLN A 174 -7.17 -35.40 -0.19
C GLN A 174 -5.66 -35.51 -0.02
N ALA A 175 -5.27 -36.42 0.87
CA ALA A 175 -3.89 -36.82 1.09
C ALA A 175 -3.74 -38.34 0.89
N GLN A 176 -2.73 -38.76 0.11
CA GLN A 176 -2.50 -40.17 -0.21
C GLN A 176 -1.70 -40.92 0.87
N ALA A 177 -1.26 -42.14 0.57
CA ALA A 177 -0.54 -43.01 1.51
C ALA A 177 0.72 -42.34 2.07
N GLY A 178 0.95 -42.52 3.37
CA GLY A 178 2.07 -41.92 4.12
C GLY A 178 2.01 -40.39 4.27
N ALA A 179 0.97 -39.73 3.76
CA ALA A 179 0.86 -38.27 3.82
C ALA A 179 0.33 -37.77 5.18
N THR A 180 0.67 -36.54 5.53
CA THR A 180 0.14 -35.82 6.70
C THR A 180 -0.74 -34.68 6.25
N LEU A 181 -1.98 -34.63 6.73
CA LEU A 181 -2.93 -33.55 6.51
C LEU A 181 -3.21 -32.84 7.85
N ASN A 182 -2.84 -31.56 7.92
CA ASN A 182 -3.08 -30.70 9.07
C ASN A 182 -4.10 -29.62 8.70
N VAL A 183 -5.23 -29.59 9.39
CA VAL A 183 -6.27 -28.57 9.26
C VAL A 183 -6.37 -27.86 10.61
N ILE A 184 -5.91 -26.61 10.65
CA ILE A 184 -5.78 -25.84 11.89
C ILE A 184 -6.51 -24.52 11.73
N ARG A 185 -7.45 -24.21 12.63
CA ARG A 185 -8.21 -22.95 12.62
C ARG A 185 -8.81 -22.62 11.26
N SER A 186 -9.31 -23.64 10.58
CA SER A 186 -9.72 -23.56 9.18
C SER A 186 -11.15 -24.09 9.00
N THR A 187 -11.77 -23.73 7.89
CA THR A 187 -13.12 -24.16 7.54
C THR A 187 -13.08 -25.05 6.29
N ILE A 188 -13.68 -26.23 6.37
CA ILE A 188 -13.87 -27.14 5.23
C ILE A 188 -15.37 -27.38 5.10
N SER A 189 -16.01 -26.80 4.08
CA SER A 189 -17.48 -26.78 4.05
C SER A 189 -18.14 -26.85 2.69
N GLY A 190 -19.30 -27.51 2.63
CA GLY A 190 -20.11 -27.53 1.39
C GLY A 190 -19.45 -28.29 0.24
N ASN A 191 -18.47 -29.14 0.51
CA ASN A 191 -17.80 -29.92 -0.54
C ASN A 191 -18.58 -31.19 -0.86
N LEU A 192 -18.66 -31.54 -2.15
CA LEU A 192 -19.26 -32.78 -2.63
C LEU A 192 -18.29 -33.96 -2.51
N ASP A 193 -18.81 -35.18 -2.43
CA ASP A 193 -18.06 -36.43 -2.23
C ASP A 193 -17.11 -36.50 -1.02
N GLY A 194 -17.31 -35.61 -0.05
CA GLY A 194 -16.61 -35.56 1.23
C GLY A 194 -15.75 -34.31 1.44
N GLY A 195 -15.61 -33.90 2.70
CA GLY A 195 -14.75 -32.77 3.07
C GLY A 195 -13.26 -33.13 3.02
N LEU A 196 -12.85 -34.12 3.82
CA LEU A 196 -11.45 -34.52 4.00
C LEU A 196 -11.25 -36.02 3.73
N TYR A 197 -10.15 -36.39 3.09
CA TYR A 197 -9.82 -37.79 2.86
C TYR A 197 -8.33 -38.06 3.05
N THR A 198 -8.01 -39.03 3.91
CA THR A 198 -6.65 -39.58 4.03
C THR A 198 -6.65 -41.06 3.67
N ARG A 199 -5.79 -41.44 2.72
CA ARG A 199 -5.71 -42.83 2.23
C ARG A 199 -4.61 -43.58 2.95
N GLY A 200 -4.92 -44.79 3.40
CA GLY A 200 -3.94 -45.73 3.93
C GLY A 200 -3.69 -45.56 5.43
N ILE A 201 -3.35 -46.67 6.09
CA ILE A 201 -3.14 -46.75 7.55
C ILE A 201 -1.91 -45.98 8.04
N ASP A 202 -1.01 -45.62 7.11
CA ASP A 202 0.22 -44.87 7.34
C ASP A 202 0.03 -43.35 7.17
N SER A 203 -1.17 -42.90 6.79
CA SER A 203 -1.50 -41.47 6.73
C SER A 203 -1.82 -40.89 8.11
N THR A 204 -1.73 -39.57 8.24
CA THR A 204 -2.10 -38.84 9.48
C THR A 204 -3.06 -37.69 9.16
N LEU A 205 -4.12 -37.54 9.96
CA LEU A 205 -5.04 -36.41 9.91
C LEU A 205 -5.10 -35.68 11.26
N ASN A 206 -4.77 -34.39 11.27
CA ASN A 206 -4.95 -33.52 12.44
C ASN A 206 -5.97 -32.44 12.13
N ILE A 207 -7.05 -32.38 12.91
CA ILE A 207 -8.07 -31.33 12.86
C ILE A 207 -8.06 -30.60 14.19
N ILE A 208 -7.61 -29.35 14.19
CA ILE A 208 -7.40 -28.58 15.43
C ILE A 208 -8.11 -27.25 15.29
N ASP A 209 -8.92 -26.89 16.28
CA ASP A 209 -9.65 -25.61 16.33
C ASP A 209 -10.43 -25.30 15.03
N SER A 210 -10.93 -26.31 14.32
CA SER A 210 -11.42 -26.18 12.93
C SER A 210 -12.89 -26.58 12.76
N THR A 211 -13.52 -26.03 11.73
CA THR A 211 -14.93 -26.31 11.38
C THR A 211 -15.00 -27.17 10.12
N ILE A 212 -15.57 -28.37 10.23
CA ILE A 212 -15.88 -29.25 9.09
C ILE A 212 -17.39 -29.35 8.97
N SER A 213 -18.00 -28.65 8.02
CA SER A 213 -19.46 -28.51 8.02
C SER A 213 -20.14 -28.67 6.67
N ASN A 214 -21.35 -29.23 6.67
CA ASN A 214 -22.21 -29.33 5.49
C ASN A 214 -21.52 -29.98 4.27
N ASN A 215 -20.53 -30.84 4.49
CA ASN A 215 -19.93 -31.62 3.42
C ASN A 215 -20.81 -32.85 3.16
N GLU A 216 -20.93 -33.23 1.90
CA GLU A 216 -21.83 -34.28 1.46
C GLU A 216 -21.05 -35.38 0.77
N ALA A 217 -21.24 -36.64 1.16
CA ALA A 217 -20.75 -37.79 0.41
C ALA A 217 -21.92 -38.48 -0.30
N HIS A 218 -21.77 -38.71 -1.61
CA HIS A 218 -22.75 -39.42 -2.43
C HIS A 218 -22.26 -40.84 -2.71
N GLY A 219 -23.12 -41.83 -2.49
CA GLY A 219 -22.85 -43.20 -2.90
C GLY A 219 -23.18 -43.35 -4.38
N LEU A 220 -22.24 -43.17 -5.30
CA LEU A 220 -22.54 -43.34 -6.73
C LEU A 220 -22.87 -44.82 -7.02
N GLY A 221 -24.14 -45.16 -7.23
CA GLY A 221 -24.58 -46.53 -7.53
C GLY A 221 -24.54 -47.47 -6.31
N SER A 222 -24.09 -48.73 -6.48
CA SER A 222 -24.03 -49.72 -5.38
C SER A 222 -22.79 -49.58 -4.47
N PHE A 223 -22.01 -48.49 -4.59
CA PHE A 223 -20.80 -48.28 -3.80
C PHE A 223 -21.10 -47.57 -2.48
N THR A 224 -20.44 -47.99 -1.41
CA THR A 224 -20.61 -47.40 -0.08
C THR A 224 -20.00 -46.00 0.00
N ALA A 225 -20.76 -45.02 0.50
CA ALA A 225 -20.24 -43.69 0.82
C ALA A 225 -19.58 -43.67 2.21
N TYR A 226 -18.43 -43.02 2.32
CA TYR A 226 -17.66 -42.94 3.57
C TYR A 226 -17.37 -41.47 3.90
N GLY A 227 -17.65 -41.06 5.15
CA GLY A 227 -17.08 -39.84 5.70
C GLY A 227 -17.54 -38.56 5.01
N GLY A 228 -18.79 -38.15 5.19
CA GLY A 228 -19.29 -36.88 4.65
C GLY A 228 -18.40 -35.70 5.07
N GLY A 229 -18.05 -35.60 6.35
CA GLY A 229 -17.05 -34.64 6.83
C GLY A 229 -15.62 -35.11 6.55
N ALA A 230 -15.24 -36.29 7.04
CA ALA A 230 -13.90 -36.86 6.84
C ALA A 230 -13.89 -38.39 6.72
N SER A 231 -12.99 -38.94 5.89
CA SER A 231 -12.67 -40.37 5.87
C SER A 231 -11.19 -40.59 6.13
N ILE A 232 -10.88 -41.35 7.18
CA ILE A 232 -9.56 -41.42 7.80
C ILE A 232 -9.00 -42.84 7.67
N GLY A 233 -7.89 -42.96 6.94
CA GLY A 233 -7.17 -44.23 6.78
C GLY A 233 -6.30 -44.59 7.98
N GLY A 234 -5.50 -43.65 8.49
CA GLY A 234 -4.46 -43.90 9.49
C GLY A 234 -4.70 -43.18 10.82
N ALA A 235 -3.61 -42.64 11.39
CA ALA A 235 -3.64 -41.97 12.69
C ALA A 235 -4.41 -40.65 12.61
N PHE A 236 -5.10 -40.25 13.70
CA PHE A 236 -5.75 -38.95 13.74
C PHE A 236 -5.82 -38.30 15.11
N THR A 237 -5.94 -36.97 15.11
CA THR A 237 -6.27 -36.16 16.28
C THR A 237 -7.32 -35.13 15.89
N ILE A 238 -8.39 -35.03 16.68
CA ILE A 238 -9.41 -33.99 16.55
C ILE A 238 -9.53 -33.27 17.89
N SER A 239 -9.24 -31.98 17.91
CA SER A 239 -9.22 -31.17 19.13
C SER A 239 -9.86 -29.80 18.90
N GLY A 240 -10.64 -29.30 19.85
CA GLY A 240 -11.21 -27.94 19.78
C GLY A 240 -12.10 -27.68 18.56
N SER A 241 -12.60 -28.73 17.92
CA SER A 241 -13.15 -28.65 16.55
C SER A 241 -14.64 -28.96 16.51
N THR A 242 -15.30 -28.40 15.50
CA THR A 242 -16.74 -28.58 15.28
C THR A 242 -16.99 -29.26 13.95
N LEU A 243 -17.66 -30.40 14.01
CA LEU A 243 -18.10 -31.16 12.86
C LEU A 243 -19.62 -31.15 12.80
N SER A 244 -20.19 -30.36 11.89
CA SER A 244 -21.61 -30.06 11.91
C SER A 244 -22.31 -30.26 10.56
N GLY A 245 -23.50 -30.85 10.59
CA GLY A 245 -24.35 -30.94 9.40
C GLY A 245 -23.76 -31.73 8.23
N ASN A 246 -22.70 -32.53 8.42
CA ASN A 246 -22.13 -33.34 7.35
C ASN A 246 -23.05 -34.53 7.06
N ARG A 247 -23.15 -34.90 5.78
CA ARG A 247 -24.20 -35.80 5.31
C ARG A 247 -23.68 -36.89 4.42
N ILE A 248 -24.31 -38.05 4.51
CA ILE A 248 -24.29 -39.06 3.45
C ILE A 248 -25.67 -39.06 2.80
N ILE A 249 -25.69 -38.89 1.48
CA ILE A 249 -26.90 -38.87 0.67
C ILE A 249 -26.97 -40.19 -0.12
N ASP A 250 -28.10 -40.91 0.02
CA ASP A 250 -28.44 -42.04 -0.84
C ASP A 250 -29.09 -41.48 -2.11
N ASP A 251 -28.52 -41.81 -3.28
CA ASP A 251 -29.10 -41.48 -4.58
C ASP A 251 -30.15 -42.53 -5.03
N GLY A 252 -30.47 -43.50 -4.19
CA GLY A 252 -31.53 -44.48 -4.38
C GLY A 252 -31.07 -45.80 -5.00
N PHE A 253 -29.76 -46.03 -5.12
CA PHE A 253 -29.21 -47.28 -5.68
C PHE A 253 -28.74 -48.30 -4.65
N GLY A 254 -28.99 -48.05 -3.35
CA GLY A 254 -28.80 -49.06 -2.30
C GLY A 254 -27.35 -49.27 -1.86
N GLY A 255 -26.43 -48.37 -2.23
CA GLY A 255 -25.11 -48.28 -1.63
C GLY A 255 -25.23 -47.80 -0.18
N GLY A 256 -24.72 -48.59 0.77
CA GLY A 256 -24.74 -48.18 2.18
C GLY A 256 -23.89 -46.94 2.45
N GLY A 257 -23.90 -46.45 3.68
CA GLY A 257 -23.15 -45.30 4.13
C GLY A 257 -22.55 -45.54 5.50
N ALA A 258 -21.31 -45.10 5.71
CA ALA A 258 -20.62 -45.21 6.99
C ALA A 258 -20.04 -43.85 7.43
N GLY A 259 -20.52 -43.35 8.56
CA GLY A 259 -19.94 -42.19 9.25
C GLY A 259 -20.16 -40.87 8.51
N ALA A 260 -21.34 -40.25 8.64
CA ALA A 260 -21.61 -39.00 7.94
C ALA A 260 -20.73 -37.83 8.42
N GLY A 261 -20.46 -37.74 9.73
CA GLY A 261 -19.37 -36.90 10.23
C GLY A 261 -18.02 -37.46 9.81
N ILE A 262 -17.64 -38.63 10.34
CA ILE A 262 -16.34 -39.26 10.10
C ILE A 262 -16.44 -40.77 9.91
N TYR A 263 -15.72 -41.29 8.92
CA TYR A 263 -15.38 -42.71 8.81
C TYR A 263 -13.93 -42.97 9.23
N ILE A 264 -13.69 -43.99 10.06
CA ILE A 264 -12.38 -44.25 10.68
C ILE A 264 -11.95 -45.69 10.44
N VAL A 265 -10.74 -45.88 9.91
CA VAL A 265 -10.05 -47.18 9.87
C VAL A 265 -8.96 -47.26 10.94
N GLY A 266 -8.17 -46.20 11.13
CA GLY A 266 -7.03 -46.18 12.04
C GLY A 266 -7.33 -45.80 13.48
N THR A 267 -6.31 -45.30 14.19
CA THR A 267 -6.34 -45.06 15.64
C THR A 267 -6.15 -43.59 15.98
N GLY A 268 -6.90 -43.06 16.95
CA GLY A 268 -6.78 -41.65 17.28
C GLY A 268 -7.64 -41.18 18.44
N SER A 269 -7.60 -39.87 18.67
CA SER A 269 -8.34 -39.21 19.76
C SER A 269 -9.23 -38.07 19.28
N ILE A 270 -10.34 -37.89 19.97
CA ILE A 270 -11.27 -36.78 19.84
C ILE A 270 -11.40 -36.15 21.23
N VAL A 271 -11.00 -34.89 21.34
CA VAL A 271 -11.01 -34.15 22.60
C VAL A 271 -11.64 -32.79 22.40
N ASN A 272 -12.37 -32.28 23.40
CA ASN A 272 -12.88 -30.90 23.38
C ASN A 272 -13.64 -30.54 22.08
N SER A 273 -14.35 -31.50 21.50
CA SER A 273 -14.89 -31.38 20.14
C SER A 273 -16.40 -31.56 20.09
N THR A 274 -17.06 -30.83 19.18
CA THR A 274 -18.50 -30.82 19.01
C THR A 274 -18.84 -31.52 17.70
N PHE A 275 -19.63 -32.59 17.78
CA PHE A 275 -20.20 -33.27 16.63
C PHE A 275 -21.70 -33.06 16.67
N THR A 276 -22.27 -32.32 15.73
CA THR A 276 -23.69 -31.98 15.80
C THR A 276 -24.43 -32.00 14.47
N GLY A 277 -25.64 -32.56 14.46
CA GLY A 277 -26.49 -32.57 13.27
C GLY A 277 -25.95 -33.37 12.08
N ASN A 278 -24.93 -34.22 12.25
CA ASN A 278 -24.42 -35.04 11.17
C ASN A 278 -25.40 -36.18 10.87
N SER A 279 -25.68 -36.41 9.59
CA SER A 279 -26.79 -37.24 9.15
C SER A 279 -26.40 -38.28 8.10
N ASN A 280 -26.63 -39.55 8.40
CA ASN A 280 -26.44 -40.62 7.42
C ASN A 280 -27.80 -41.10 6.89
N GLY A 281 -28.17 -40.61 5.70
CA GLY A 281 -29.44 -40.93 5.03
C GLY A 281 -29.41 -42.20 4.19
N GLY A 282 -28.25 -42.87 4.08
CA GLY A 282 -28.09 -44.10 3.29
C GLY A 282 -28.99 -45.24 3.75
N THR A 283 -29.41 -46.12 2.83
CA THR A 283 -30.04 -47.40 3.19
C THR A 283 -29.02 -48.31 3.92
N ASN A 284 -29.43 -49.05 4.96
CA ASN A 284 -28.52 -49.90 5.78
C ASN A 284 -27.27 -49.18 6.31
N SER A 285 -27.41 -47.92 6.72
CA SER A 285 -26.28 -47.05 7.01
C SER A 285 -26.13 -46.76 8.49
N SER A 286 -24.87 -46.68 8.93
CA SER A 286 -24.52 -46.58 10.35
C SER A 286 -23.55 -45.41 10.60
N GLY A 287 -23.58 -44.85 11.81
CA GLY A 287 -22.71 -43.73 12.17
C GLY A 287 -23.20 -42.41 11.58
N GLY A 288 -24.04 -41.68 12.31
CA GLY A 288 -24.37 -40.30 11.95
C GLY A 288 -23.18 -39.37 12.21
N ALA A 289 -22.60 -39.43 13.41
CA ALA A 289 -21.36 -38.71 13.70
C ALA A 289 -20.13 -39.52 13.30
N ILE A 290 -19.97 -40.75 13.80
CA ILE A 290 -18.77 -41.56 13.61
C ILE A 290 -19.12 -42.99 13.21
N SER A 291 -18.39 -43.53 12.24
CA SER A 291 -18.33 -44.96 11.96
C SER A 291 -16.90 -45.48 11.92
N GLY A 292 -16.56 -46.38 12.85
CA GLY A 292 -15.27 -47.06 12.92
C GLY A 292 -15.27 -48.47 12.34
N SER A 293 -14.17 -48.87 11.70
CA SER A 293 -13.90 -50.25 11.27
C SER A 293 -13.64 -51.18 12.47
N SER A 294 -13.46 -52.48 12.22
CA SER A 294 -13.03 -53.44 13.25
C SER A 294 -11.63 -53.21 13.81
N GLU A 295 -10.81 -52.43 13.10
CA GLU A 295 -9.42 -52.11 13.49
C GLU A 295 -9.32 -50.75 14.19
N SER A 296 -10.41 -49.98 14.19
CA SER A 296 -10.41 -48.63 14.74
C SER A 296 -10.24 -48.62 16.27
N VAL A 297 -9.42 -47.71 16.77
CA VAL A 297 -9.27 -47.44 18.21
C VAL A 297 -9.53 -45.96 18.44
N LEU A 298 -10.61 -45.68 19.16
CA LEU A 298 -11.10 -44.32 19.38
C LEU A 298 -11.04 -43.98 20.87
N ILE A 299 -10.31 -42.92 21.20
CA ILE A 299 -10.33 -42.28 22.51
C ILE A 299 -11.18 -41.01 22.41
N VAL A 300 -12.22 -40.89 23.22
CA VAL A 300 -13.08 -39.70 23.27
C VAL A 300 -13.06 -39.14 24.68
N ARG A 301 -12.76 -37.84 24.80
CA ARG A 301 -12.76 -37.11 26.07
C ARG A 301 -13.44 -35.76 25.90
N ASN A 302 -14.14 -35.29 26.93
CA ASN A 302 -14.64 -33.91 26.99
C ASN A 302 -15.27 -33.45 25.66
N SER A 303 -16.15 -34.25 25.08
CA SER A 303 -16.70 -34.01 23.74
C SER A 303 -18.21 -34.09 23.74
N THR A 304 -18.82 -33.41 22.76
CA THR A 304 -20.28 -33.24 22.66
C THR A 304 -20.78 -33.86 21.37
N PHE A 305 -21.60 -34.91 21.47
CA PHE A 305 -22.31 -35.50 20.35
C PHE A 305 -23.81 -35.21 20.46
N HIS A 306 -24.32 -34.33 19.60
CA HIS A 306 -25.71 -33.86 19.66
C HIS A 306 -26.42 -34.00 18.30
N ALA A 307 -27.72 -34.29 18.23
CA ALA A 307 -28.46 -34.24 16.96
C ALA A 307 -27.94 -35.13 15.82
N ASN A 308 -27.07 -36.10 16.10
CA ASN A 308 -26.50 -36.97 15.06
C ASN A 308 -27.37 -38.21 14.85
N TRP A 309 -27.64 -38.55 13.60
CA TRP A 309 -28.56 -39.62 13.28
C TRP A 309 -28.14 -40.43 12.05
N SER A 310 -28.62 -41.66 12.02
CA SER A 310 -28.49 -42.59 10.90
C SER A 310 -29.80 -43.38 10.75
N THR A 311 -30.05 -43.90 9.57
CA THR A 311 -31.28 -44.66 9.26
C THR A 311 -31.33 -46.04 9.92
N TRP A 312 -30.18 -46.68 10.17
CA TRP A 312 -30.15 -48.05 10.70
C TRP A 312 -29.63 -48.12 12.14
N ALA A 313 -28.43 -47.60 12.41
CA ALA A 313 -27.72 -47.85 13.65
C ALA A 313 -26.68 -46.79 14.01
N GLY A 314 -26.53 -46.47 15.29
CA GLY A 314 -25.45 -45.64 15.80
C GLY A 314 -25.47 -44.22 15.25
N GLY A 315 -26.54 -43.48 15.53
CA GLY A 315 -26.65 -42.07 15.17
C GLY A 315 -25.46 -41.24 15.66
N HIS A 316 -24.99 -41.46 16.89
CA HIS A 316 -23.75 -40.86 17.39
C HIS A 316 -22.54 -41.64 16.90
N ILE A 317 -22.30 -42.82 17.47
CA ILE A 317 -21.11 -43.64 17.18
C ILE A 317 -21.54 -45.06 16.84
N THR A 318 -20.96 -45.58 15.77
CA THR A 318 -20.79 -47.02 15.55
C THR A 318 -19.30 -47.32 15.48
N SER A 319 -18.84 -48.39 16.10
CA SER A 319 -17.46 -48.86 15.98
C SER A 319 -17.47 -50.38 15.93
N GLY A 320 -16.61 -50.96 15.10
CA GLY A 320 -16.32 -52.40 15.14
C GLY A 320 -15.12 -52.75 16.03
N GLY A 321 -14.35 -51.74 16.48
CA GLY A 321 -13.07 -51.90 17.18
C GLY A 321 -13.17 -51.59 18.68
N SER A 322 -12.43 -50.58 19.15
CA SER A 322 -12.43 -50.16 20.56
C SER A 322 -12.88 -48.70 20.71
N LEU A 323 -13.69 -48.45 21.75
CA LEU A 323 -14.08 -47.11 22.19
C LEU A 323 -13.70 -46.95 23.67
N ASP A 324 -12.83 -45.99 23.94
CA ASP A 324 -12.53 -45.53 25.29
C ASP A 324 -13.14 -44.13 25.46
N VAL A 325 -14.02 -43.95 26.44
CA VAL A 325 -14.80 -42.71 26.63
C VAL A 325 -14.84 -42.23 28.08
N ALA A 326 -14.70 -40.92 28.28
CA ALA A 326 -14.84 -40.25 29.57
C ALA A 326 -15.28 -38.79 29.40
N ASN A 327 -15.92 -38.18 30.41
CA ASN A 327 -16.31 -36.77 30.39
C ASN A 327 -17.09 -36.36 29.12
N THR A 328 -17.80 -37.27 28.46
CA THR A 328 -18.37 -37.05 27.12
C THR A 328 -19.88 -37.16 27.15
N LEU A 329 -20.57 -36.32 26.36
CA LEU A 329 -22.02 -36.32 26.27
C LEU A 329 -22.54 -36.80 24.91
N PHE A 330 -23.65 -37.54 24.96
CA PHE A 330 -24.39 -38.07 23.81
C PHE A 330 -25.87 -37.71 23.97
N SER A 331 -26.40 -36.90 23.05
CA SER A 331 -27.78 -36.39 23.16
C SER A 331 -28.54 -36.26 21.86
N SER A 332 -29.86 -36.41 21.94
CA SER A 332 -30.83 -36.11 20.88
C SER A 332 -30.46 -36.74 19.54
N GLY A 333 -30.49 -38.06 19.42
CA GLY A 333 -30.22 -38.78 18.17
C GLY A 333 -30.71 -40.22 18.24
N ASN A 334 -30.33 -41.05 17.27
CA ASN A 334 -30.66 -42.48 17.28
C ASN A 334 -29.65 -43.30 18.12
N GLY A 335 -28.99 -42.66 19.09
CA GLY A 335 -28.10 -43.29 20.06
C GLY A 335 -26.78 -43.79 19.50
N CYS A 336 -26.03 -44.55 20.30
CA CYS A 336 -24.90 -45.34 19.83
C CYS A 336 -25.37 -46.74 19.39
N ASN A 337 -24.62 -47.37 18.48
CA ASN A 337 -24.74 -48.80 18.23
C ASN A 337 -23.33 -49.36 18.06
N LEU A 338 -22.80 -49.91 19.14
CA LEU A 338 -21.41 -50.27 19.22
C LEU A 338 -21.12 -51.68 18.70
N GLY A 339 -22.11 -52.41 18.15
CA GLY A 339 -21.88 -53.51 17.19
C GLY A 339 -20.91 -54.64 17.57
N GLY A 340 -20.56 -54.82 18.85
CA GLY A 340 -19.52 -55.76 19.31
C GLY A 340 -18.16 -55.14 19.63
N ALA A 341 -18.00 -53.83 19.49
CA ALA A 341 -16.84 -53.09 19.95
C ALA A 341 -16.57 -53.29 21.45
N THR A 342 -15.29 -53.21 21.82
CA THR A 342 -14.88 -53.15 23.23
C THR A 342 -15.07 -51.72 23.72
N VAL A 343 -15.96 -51.53 24.69
CA VAL A 343 -16.28 -50.22 25.26
C VAL A 343 -15.68 -50.13 26.66
N THR A 344 -14.79 -49.15 26.85
CA THR A 344 -14.25 -48.79 28.15
C THR A 344 -14.85 -47.44 28.56
N SER A 345 -15.83 -47.46 29.46
CA SER A 345 -16.32 -46.24 30.11
C SER A 345 -15.45 -45.93 31.32
N ASN A 346 -14.76 -44.79 31.29
CA ASN A 346 -13.96 -44.26 32.40
C ASN A 346 -14.76 -43.29 33.29
N GLY A 347 -16.08 -43.21 33.13
CA GLY A 347 -16.97 -42.42 33.99
C GLY A 347 -17.24 -41.01 33.51
N HIS A 348 -18.18 -40.37 34.22
CA HIS A 348 -18.57 -38.97 34.02
C HIS A 348 -19.08 -38.70 32.60
N ASN A 349 -19.75 -39.67 31.98
CA ASN A 349 -20.38 -39.49 30.68
C ASN A 349 -21.88 -39.25 30.83
N ILE A 350 -22.49 -38.57 29.86
CA ILE A 350 -23.95 -38.44 29.75
C ILE A 350 -24.44 -39.15 28.50
N ASP A 351 -25.45 -39.99 28.62
CA ASP A 351 -26.25 -40.51 27.50
C ASP A 351 -27.71 -40.16 27.77
N SER A 352 -28.32 -39.35 26.89
CA SER A 352 -29.74 -38.97 27.00
C SER A 352 -30.70 -40.15 26.87
N GLY A 353 -30.25 -41.25 26.26
CA GLY A 353 -30.93 -42.54 26.23
C GLY A 353 -30.15 -43.58 27.03
N SER A 354 -29.98 -44.78 26.47
CA SER A 354 -29.24 -45.86 27.15
C SER A 354 -28.52 -46.78 26.17
N THR A 355 -27.97 -46.20 25.12
CA THR A 355 -27.53 -46.94 23.92
C THR A 355 -26.01 -47.01 23.78
N CYS A 356 -25.27 -46.16 24.51
CA CYS A 356 -23.81 -46.07 24.41
C CYS A 356 -23.05 -47.06 25.29
N GLY A 357 -23.74 -47.98 25.98
CA GLY A 357 -23.08 -49.03 26.75
C GLY A 357 -22.21 -48.50 27.90
N LEU A 358 -22.59 -47.34 28.45
CA LEU A 358 -21.92 -46.69 29.57
C LEU A 358 -22.21 -47.47 30.86
N THR A 359 -21.16 -47.96 31.53
CA THR A 359 -21.29 -48.88 32.67
C THR A 359 -20.62 -48.38 33.95
N HIS A 360 -19.94 -47.23 33.91
CA HIS A 360 -19.26 -46.72 35.09
C HIS A 360 -20.26 -46.09 36.06
N ALA A 361 -19.97 -46.14 37.36
CA ALA A 361 -20.93 -45.71 38.39
C ALA A 361 -21.24 -44.19 38.37
N THR A 362 -20.34 -43.39 37.77
CA THR A 362 -20.49 -41.95 37.62
C THR A 362 -21.08 -41.53 36.28
N ASP A 363 -21.43 -42.48 35.41
CA ASP A 363 -22.13 -42.19 34.17
C ASP A 363 -23.61 -41.84 34.45
N LEU A 364 -24.12 -40.84 33.74
CA LEU A 364 -25.49 -40.37 33.78
C LEU A 364 -26.24 -40.85 32.54
N VAL A 365 -26.87 -42.01 32.66
CA VAL A 365 -27.65 -42.65 31.59
C VAL A 365 -29.12 -42.25 31.69
N ASN A 366 -29.81 -42.13 30.56
CA ASN A 366 -31.17 -41.60 30.41
C ASN A 366 -31.30 -40.17 30.97
N THR A 367 -30.26 -39.36 30.77
CA THR A 367 -30.16 -38.02 31.35
C THR A 367 -29.98 -37.00 30.22
N ASP A 368 -30.93 -36.08 30.07
CA ASP A 368 -30.80 -34.97 29.12
C ASP A 368 -29.69 -34.02 29.59
N PRO A 369 -28.63 -33.76 28.79
CA PRO A 369 -27.59 -32.82 29.16
C PRO A 369 -28.03 -31.36 29.14
N MET A 370 -29.23 -31.03 28.64
CA MET A 370 -29.78 -29.66 28.67
C MET A 370 -28.83 -28.65 28.00
N LEU A 371 -28.62 -28.85 26.70
CA LEU A 371 -27.77 -28.00 25.87
C LEU A 371 -28.55 -26.82 25.30
N ASP A 372 -27.88 -25.68 25.14
CA ASP A 372 -28.36 -24.59 24.29
C ASP A 372 -28.10 -24.91 22.80
N VAL A 373 -28.63 -24.08 21.90
CA VAL A 373 -28.41 -24.18 20.46
C VAL A 373 -26.92 -24.06 20.10
N LEU A 374 -26.54 -24.64 18.96
CA LEU A 374 -25.19 -24.44 18.41
C LEU A 374 -25.02 -22.95 18.08
N ALA A 375 -24.08 -22.29 18.76
CA ALA A 375 -23.84 -20.87 18.61
C ALA A 375 -22.34 -20.56 18.70
N ASP A 376 -22.00 -19.32 18.35
CA ASP A 376 -20.71 -18.76 18.70
C ASP A 376 -20.73 -18.37 20.20
N ASN A 377 -20.17 -19.24 21.05
CA ASN A 377 -20.02 -18.98 22.49
C ASN A 377 -18.57 -18.62 22.84
N GLY A 378 -17.86 -17.98 21.91
CA GLY A 378 -16.42 -17.70 21.99
C GLY A 378 -15.56 -18.84 21.43
N GLY A 379 -14.26 -18.58 21.27
CA GLY A 379 -13.31 -19.53 20.68
C GLY A 379 -13.23 -19.49 19.16
N TRP A 380 -12.67 -20.55 18.55
CA TRP A 380 -12.46 -20.64 17.09
C TRP A 380 -13.61 -21.29 16.33
N THR A 381 -14.45 -22.05 17.03
CA THR A 381 -15.52 -22.86 16.44
C THR A 381 -16.80 -22.73 17.27
N GLN A 382 -17.95 -22.94 16.63
CA GLN A 382 -19.25 -22.92 17.33
C GLN A 382 -19.35 -24.11 18.29
N THR A 383 -19.93 -23.89 19.46
CA THR A 383 -20.10 -24.87 20.55
C THR A 383 -21.56 -24.98 20.96
N HIS A 384 -21.94 -26.09 21.60
CA HIS A 384 -23.17 -26.15 22.40
C HIS A 384 -22.84 -25.74 23.83
N ALA A 385 -23.36 -24.60 24.28
CA ALA A 385 -23.30 -24.21 25.68
C ALA A 385 -24.21 -25.09 26.55
N LEU A 386 -23.94 -25.16 27.83
CA LEU A 386 -24.82 -25.78 28.81
C LEU A 386 -25.86 -24.77 29.28
N LEU A 387 -27.09 -25.20 29.48
CA LEU A 387 -28.10 -24.34 30.09
C LEU A 387 -27.80 -24.17 31.59
N SER A 388 -27.51 -22.94 31.99
CA SER A 388 -27.24 -22.52 33.38
C SER A 388 -28.00 -21.23 33.71
N ASP A 389 -29.25 -21.35 34.13
CA ASP A 389 -30.03 -20.24 34.69
C ASP A 389 -30.66 -20.61 36.05
N ILE A 390 -31.40 -19.66 36.64
CA ILE A 390 -31.98 -19.84 37.98
C ILE A 390 -33.08 -20.91 38.05
N GLU A 391 -33.68 -21.27 36.91
CA GLU A 391 -34.77 -22.25 36.79
C GLU A 391 -34.29 -23.59 36.20
N VAL A 392 -33.17 -23.56 35.46
CA VAL A 392 -32.68 -24.64 34.61
C VAL A 392 -31.17 -24.81 34.82
N THR A 393 -30.76 -25.94 35.38
CA THR A 393 -29.34 -26.24 35.61
C THR A 393 -28.99 -27.56 34.93
N SER A 394 -28.09 -27.51 33.95
CA SER A 394 -27.61 -28.70 33.25
C SER A 394 -26.96 -29.69 34.22
N PRO A 395 -27.23 -31.00 34.10
CA PRO A 395 -26.57 -32.03 34.89
C PRO A 395 -25.09 -32.24 34.48
N ALA A 396 -24.62 -31.57 33.42
CA ALA A 396 -23.24 -31.61 33.00
C ALA A 396 -22.34 -30.62 33.76
N LEU A 397 -22.91 -29.61 34.42
CA LEU A 397 -22.20 -28.58 35.18
C LEU A 397 -21.46 -29.18 36.38
N ASP A 398 -20.18 -28.87 36.52
CA ASP A 398 -19.26 -29.36 37.57
C ASP A 398 -19.23 -30.90 37.74
N ALA A 399 -19.73 -31.66 36.76
CA ALA A 399 -19.97 -33.11 36.91
C ALA A 399 -18.86 -33.99 36.31
N GLY A 400 -17.87 -33.40 35.65
CA GLY A 400 -16.73 -34.06 35.03
C GLY A 400 -15.62 -34.44 36.00
N ASP A 401 -14.77 -35.38 35.59
CA ASP A 401 -13.54 -35.72 36.30
C ASP A 401 -12.45 -34.69 36.01
N ALA A 402 -12.10 -33.89 37.02
CA ALA A 402 -11.07 -32.86 36.94
C ALA A 402 -9.67 -33.40 36.60
N THR A 403 -9.36 -34.65 36.96
CA THR A 403 -8.07 -35.28 36.63
C THR A 403 -7.95 -35.60 35.14
N ILE A 404 -9.05 -36.00 34.51
CA ILE A 404 -9.13 -36.20 33.06
C ILE A 404 -9.06 -34.85 32.35
N CYS A 405 -9.77 -33.84 32.87
CA CYS A 405 -9.76 -32.49 32.32
C CYS A 405 -8.35 -31.88 32.30
N ALA A 406 -7.56 -32.05 33.36
CA ALA A 406 -6.19 -31.53 33.44
C ALA A 406 -5.14 -32.39 32.69
N GLY A 407 -5.44 -33.66 32.43
CA GLY A 407 -4.50 -34.62 31.85
C GLY A 407 -4.47 -34.64 30.33
N ASP A 408 -3.43 -35.24 29.77
CA ASP A 408 -3.38 -35.59 28.35
C ASP A 408 -4.50 -36.59 27.99
N PRO A 409 -5.19 -36.45 26.84
CA PRO A 409 -4.98 -35.45 25.79
C PRO A 409 -5.81 -34.14 25.91
N VAL A 410 -6.59 -33.95 26.99
CA VAL A 410 -7.51 -32.78 27.16
C VAL A 410 -6.75 -31.49 27.47
N ASN A 411 -5.67 -31.58 28.25
CA ASN A 411 -4.71 -30.50 28.49
C ASN A 411 -5.29 -29.22 29.13
N GLY A 412 -6.29 -29.36 30.00
CA GLY A 412 -6.76 -28.28 30.87
C GLY A 412 -7.47 -27.14 30.16
N VAL A 413 -7.97 -27.39 28.95
CA VAL A 413 -8.77 -26.42 28.17
C VAL A 413 -10.05 -27.05 27.65
N ASP A 414 -11.05 -26.21 27.38
CA ASP A 414 -12.27 -26.60 26.67
C ASP A 414 -12.15 -26.40 25.14
N GLN A 415 -13.24 -26.60 24.38
CA GLN A 415 -13.25 -26.41 22.92
C GLN A 415 -12.78 -25.03 22.46
N ARG A 416 -13.04 -24.02 23.26
CA ARG A 416 -12.79 -22.61 22.93
C ARG A 416 -11.38 -22.20 23.28
N GLY A 417 -10.64 -23.08 23.97
CA GLY A 417 -9.31 -22.82 24.50
C GLY A 417 -9.34 -22.15 25.88
N PHE A 418 -10.49 -22.10 26.55
CA PHE A 418 -10.58 -21.55 27.90
C PHE A 418 -10.17 -22.58 28.95
N THR A 419 -9.64 -22.09 30.06
CA THR A 419 -9.15 -22.96 31.15
C THR A 419 -10.28 -23.82 31.73
N ARG A 420 -9.95 -25.08 31.98
CA ARG A 420 -10.83 -26.11 32.52
C ARG A 420 -10.04 -26.90 33.60
N PRO A 421 -10.57 -27.11 34.81
CA PRO A 421 -11.87 -26.67 35.31
C PRO A 421 -11.95 -25.15 35.60
N TRP A 422 -13.14 -24.57 35.48
CA TRP A 422 -13.49 -23.27 36.05
C TRP A 422 -14.50 -23.48 37.19
N GLY A 423 -14.20 -22.96 38.39
CA GLY A 423 -15.08 -23.15 39.54
C GLY A 423 -14.84 -24.45 40.31
N ALA A 424 -15.92 -25.20 40.61
CA ALA A 424 -15.90 -26.29 41.58
C ALA A 424 -15.53 -27.66 40.97
N GLY A 425 -15.80 -27.85 39.69
CA GLY A 425 -15.46 -29.03 38.88
C GLY A 425 -15.23 -28.62 37.43
N CYS A 426 -15.02 -29.60 36.55
CA CYS A 426 -15.11 -29.34 35.11
C CYS A 426 -16.44 -29.87 34.57
N GLU A 427 -16.90 -29.32 33.46
CA GLU A 427 -18.12 -29.78 32.81
C GLU A 427 -17.93 -31.12 32.07
N ILE A 428 -19.00 -31.91 32.00
CA ILE A 428 -19.09 -33.00 31.03
C ILE A 428 -19.34 -32.41 29.64
N GLY A 429 -18.56 -32.85 28.64
CA GLY A 429 -18.68 -32.40 27.25
C GLY A 429 -17.61 -31.39 26.82
N ALA A 430 -17.82 -30.78 25.65
CA ALA A 430 -16.84 -29.91 24.99
C ALA A 430 -16.77 -28.48 25.55
N TYR A 431 -17.81 -28.05 26.26
CA TYR A 431 -17.97 -26.70 26.78
C TYR A 431 -17.67 -26.67 28.28
N GLU A 432 -17.05 -25.60 28.76
CA GLU A 432 -16.86 -25.30 30.18
C GLU A 432 -17.69 -24.06 30.53
N ASP A 433 -18.56 -24.12 31.52
CA ASP A 433 -19.37 -22.95 31.86
C ASP A 433 -18.55 -21.96 32.67
N MET A 434 -18.28 -20.81 32.05
CA MET A 434 -17.57 -19.72 32.69
C MET A 434 -18.14 -18.38 32.22
N PRO A 435 -18.06 -17.32 33.04
CA PRO A 435 -18.42 -15.97 32.62
C PRO A 435 -17.57 -15.53 31.43
N LEU A 436 -18.22 -14.98 30.41
CA LEU A 436 -17.58 -14.34 29.28
C LEU A 436 -17.70 -12.82 29.40
N TYR A 437 -16.62 -12.11 29.10
CA TYR A 437 -16.60 -10.64 29.05
C TYR A 437 -16.17 -10.16 27.66
N GLN A 438 -16.70 -9.02 27.24
CA GLN A 438 -16.40 -8.42 25.94
C GLN A 438 -15.08 -7.65 25.97
N LEU A 439 -14.14 -8.02 25.10
CA LEU A 439 -12.94 -7.24 24.77
C LEU A 439 -13.18 -6.44 23.50
N SER A 440 -13.19 -5.11 23.59
CA SER A 440 -13.35 -4.17 22.49
C SER A 440 -12.00 -3.54 22.11
N LEU A 441 -11.54 -3.73 20.88
CA LEU A 441 -10.28 -3.21 20.36
C LEU A 441 -10.55 -2.13 19.31
N SER A 442 -9.96 -0.95 19.46
CA SER A 442 -10.08 0.16 18.51
C SER A 442 -8.74 0.62 17.96
N VAL A 443 -8.75 1.06 16.71
CA VAL A 443 -7.64 1.76 16.06
C VAL A 443 -8.00 3.25 15.95
N ALA A 444 -7.10 4.14 16.39
CA ALA A 444 -7.28 5.59 16.39
C ALA A 444 -6.04 6.32 15.85
N GLY A 445 -6.18 7.63 15.65
CA GLY A 445 -5.14 8.51 15.11
C GLY A 445 -5.26 8.73 13.60
N THR A 446 -4.34 9.51 13.04
CA THR A 446 -4.30 9.84 11.61
C THR A 446 -3.35 8.95 10.81
N GLY A 447 -2.54 8.13 11.49
CA GLY A 447 -1.75 7.07 10.87
C GLY A 447 -2.54 5.78 10.73
N SER A 448 -1.95 4.79 10.07
CA SER A 448 -2.54 3.46 9.86
C SER A 448 -1.76 2.37 10.57
N GLY A 449 -2.45 1.28 10.91
CA GLY A 449 -1.85 0.17 11.62
C GLY A 449 -2.88 -0.91 11.95
N ARG A 450 -2.44 -1.96 12.61
CA ARG A 450 -3.26 -3.13 12.92
C ARG A 450 -3.07 -3.56 14.37
N VAL A 451 -4.15 -3.99 15.01
CA VAL A 451 -4.13 -4.59 16.34
C VAL A 451 -4.57 -6.04 16.27
N THR A 452 -3.77 -6.94 16.83
CA THR A 452 -4.09 -8.36 17.01
C THR A 452 -4.17 -8.74 18.48
N SER A 453 -4.98 -9.74 18.83
CA SER A 453 -5.03 -10.36 20.18
C SER A 453 -4.50 -11.79 20.20
N SER A 454 -4.12 -12.30 21.38
CA SER A 454 -3.84 -13.72 21.65
C SER A 454 -4.01 -14.01 23.15
N PRO A 455 -4.84 -14.99 23.59
CA PRO A 455 -5.70 -15.83 22.77
C PRO A 455 -6.84 -15.03 22.11
N GLY A 456 -7.43 -15.58 21.05
CA GLY A 456 -8.47 -14.92 20.23
C GLY A 456 -7.95 -14.37 18.91
N THR A 457 -8.81 -14.33 17.89
CA THR A 457 -8.50 -13.98 16.50
C THR A 457 -8.77 -12.52 16.15
N VAL A 458 -8.92 -11.62 17.13
CA VAL A 458 -9.32 -10.25 16.79
C VAL A 458 -8.18 -9.60 16.04
N ASN A 459 -8.54 -9.03 14.89
CA ASN A 459 -7.57 -8.45 13.99
C ASN A 459 -8.09 -7.14 13.38
N CYS A 460 -7.98 -6.07 14.15
CA CYS A 460 -8.51 -4.76 13.79
C CYS A 460 -7.51 -3.99 12.93
N ALA A 461 -7.82 -3.78 11.66
CA ALA A 461 -7.05 -2.92 10.76
C ALA A 461 -7.65 -1.50 10.63
N ALA A 462 -8.94 -1.33 10.95
CA ALA A 462 -9.63 -0.05 11.02
C ALA A 462 -10.88 -0.17 11.91
N GLY A 463 -11.24 0.91 12.62
CA GLY A 463 -12.45 0.96 13.45
C GLY A 463 -12.35 0.17 14.76
N THR A 464 -13.49 -0.31 15.25
CA THR A 464 -13.62 -1.09 16.50
C THR A 464 -14.02 -2.53 16.17
N CYS A 465 -13.33 -3.51 16.75
CA CYS A 465 -13.78 -4.90 16.77
C CYS A 465 -13.98 -5.40 18.20
N THR A 466 -14.84 -6.40 18.37
CA THR A 466 -15.17 -6.96 19.69
C THR A 466 -15.04 -8.47 19.66
N THR A 467 -14.67 -9.07 20.79
CA THR A 467 -14.70 -10.52 21.00
C THR A 467 -15.11 -10.83 22.43
N LEU A 468 -15.68 -12.01 22.65
CA LEU A 468 -15.88 -12.54 24.00
C LEU A 468 -14.64 -13.31 24.44
N ILE A 469 -14.22 -13.08 25.67
CA ILE A 469 -13.07 -13.73 26.31
C ILE A 469 -13.53 -14.26 27.66
N GLY A 470 -13.15 -15.49 27.98
CA GLY A 470 -13.40 -16.08 29.29
C GLY A 470 -12.77 -15.27 30.42
N GLU A 471 -13.49 -15.14 31.54
CA GLU A 471 -13.01 -14.51 32.75
C GLU A 471 -11.60 -14.97 33.16
N ASN A 472 -10.80 -14.03 33.66
CA ASN A 472 -9.40 -14.21 34.09
C ASN A 472 -8.45 -14.71 32.99
N THR A 473 -8.84 -14.59 31.71
CA THR A 473 -7.94 -14.91 30.60
C THR A 473 -6.96 -13.75 30.37
N PRO A 474 -5.64 -13.98 30.45
CA PRO A 474 -4.66 -12.98 30.03
C PRO A 474 -4.60 -12.91 28.51
N VAL A 475 -4.83 -11.73 27.95
CA VAL A 475 -4.78 -11.46 26.51
C VAL A 475 -3.57 -10.59 26.18
N GLN A 476 -2.71 -11.09 25.31
CA GLN A 476 -1.65 -10.32 24.67
C GLN A 476 -2.20 -9.59 23.45
N LEU A 477 -2.04 -8.28 23.41
CA LEU A 477 -2.33 -7.43 22.27
C LEU A 477 -1.02 -7.03 21.60
N THR A 478 -1.04 -6.99 20.26
CA THR A 478 0.09 -6.52 19.46
C THR A 478 -0.41 -5.47 18.47
N ALA A 479 0.13 -4.26 18.55
CA ALA A 479 -0.08 -3.20 17.58
C ALA A 479 1.09 -3.17 16.59
N VAL A 480 0.79 -3.25 15.30
CA VAL A 480 1.76 -3.21 14.20
C VAL A 480 1.46 -1.97 13.35
N PRO A 481 2.30 -0.93 13.39
CA PRO A 481 2.18 0.23 12.50
C PRO A 481 2.34 -0.18 11.03
N ALA A 482 1.66 0.52 10.13
CA ALA A 482 1.99 0.45 8.71
C ALA A 482 3.36 1.09 8.42
N ALA A 483 3.91 0.89 7.23
CA ALA A 483 5.25 1.37 6.87
C ALA A 483 5.42 2.91 6.95
N ASP A 484 4.33 3.65 6.74
CA ASP A 484 4.24 5.11 6.76
C ASP A 484 3.74 5.66 8.10
N SER A 485 3.66 4.82 9.13
CA SER A 485 3.03 5.16 10.41
C SER A 485 3.87 4.67 11.59
N VAL A 486 3.68 5.32 12.74
CA VAL A 486 4.32 4.99 14.01
C VAL A 486 3.27 4.71 15.08
N PHE A 487 3.60 3.82 16.02
CA PHE A 487 2.72 3.53 17.15
C PHE A 487 2.77 4.68 18.18
N GLY A 488 1.63 5.35 18.37
CA GLY A 488 1.46 6.47 19.30
C GLY A 488 1.12 6.06 20.74
N GLY A 489 0.68 4.82 20.97
CA GLY A 489 0.43 4.28 22.32
C GLY A 489 -0.90 3.57 22.50
N TRP A 490 -1.03 2.86 23.63
CA TRP A 490 -2.27 2.24 24.09
C TRP A 490 -3.04 3.17 25.03
N SER A 491 -4.37 3.15 24.94
CA SER A 491 -5.29 3.81 25.87
C SER A 491 -6.49 2.90 26.22
N GLY A 492 -7.35 3.35 27.14
CA GLY A 492 -8.42 2.52 27.72
C GLY A 492 -7.88 1.58 28.81
N ASP A 493 -8.45 0.38 28.92
CA ASP A 493 -8.04 -0.67 29.86
C ASP A 493 -6.66 -1.27 29.54
N CYS A 494 -6.08 -0.88 28.40
CA CYS A 494 -4.72 -1.23 27.99
C CYS A 494 -3.72 -0.08 28.17
N ALA A 495 -4.15 1.06 28.72
CA ALA A 495 -3.21 2.08 29.18
C ALA A 495 -2.36 1.51 30.32
N THR A 496 -1.09 1.90 30.43
CA THR A 496 -0.19 1.42 31.49
C THR A 496 -0.77 1.70 32.89
N GLY A 497 -1.30 0.66 33.53
CA GLY A 497 -1.87 0.71 34.87
C GLY A 497 -2.69 -0.54 35.20
N GLY A 498 -2.03 -1.55 35.81
CA GLY A 498 -2.68 -2.72 36.40
C GLY A 498 -2.70 -3.98 35.53
N SER A 499 -1.55 -4.64 35.36
CA SER A 499 -1.32 -5.90 34.61
C SER A 499 -0.82 -5.78 33.15
N VAL A 500 -0.41 -4.58 32.70
CA VAL A 500 0.18 -4.35 31.38
C VAL A 500 1.69 -4.06 31.50
N THR A 501 2.56 -4.88 30.89
CA THR A 501 3.96 -4.50 30.59
C THR A 501 4.03 -4.00 29.15
N ALA A 502 3.99 -2.68 28.96
CA ALA A 502 4.25 -2.08 27.65
C ALA A 502 5.77 -1.96 27.45
N THR A 503 6.34 -2.71 26.52
CA THR A 503 7.75 -2.54 26.14
C THR A 503 7.83 -1.38 25.16
N ALA A 504 8.42 -0.25 25.58
CA ALA A 504 8.69 0.88 24.70
C ALA A 504 9.68 0.43 23.62
N VAL A 505 9.30 0.57 22.35
CA VAL A 505 10.15 0.21 21.20
C VAL A 505 10.78 1.48 20.63
N SER A 506 12.09 1.47 20.49
CA SER A 506 12.91 2.61 20.05
C SER A 506 13.02 2.74 18.52
N SER A 507 12.08 2.18 17.76
CA SER A 507 12.08 2.21 16.29
C SER A 507 10.67 2.52 15.74
N PRO A 508 10.53 3.39 14.72
CA PRO A 508 9.25 3.87 14.20
C PRO A 508 8.27 2.76 13.75
N ALA A 509 8.78 1.62 13.30
CA ALA A 509 8.00 0.53 12.70
C ALA A 509 7.88 -0.74 13.55
N ALA A 510 8.34 -0.71 14.80
CA ALA A 510 8.37 -1.93 15.61
C ALA A 510 7.03 -2.21 16.30
N ALA A 511 6.59 -3.48 16.23
CA ALA A 511 5.36 -3.92 16.88
C ALA A 511 5.43 -3.69 18.40
N ALA A 512 4.35 -3.13 18.96
CA ALA A 512 4.23 -2.85 20.39
C ALA A 512 3.21 -3.79 21.04
N SER A 513 3.54 -4.34 22.21
CA SER A 513 2.67 -5.29 22.90
C SER A 513 2.08 -4.72 24.19
N ALA A 514 0.87 -5.15 24.53
CA ALA A 514 0.20 -4.91 25.80
C ALA A 514 -0.42 -6.23 26.32
N SER A 515 -0.58 -6.38 27.63
CA SER A 515 -1.20 -7.54 28.25
C SER A 515 -2.39 -7.07 29.07
N VAL A 516 -3.60 -7.59 28.81
CA VAL A 516 -4.82 -7.25 29.55
C VAL A 516 -5.41 -8.52 30.15
N LEU A 517 -5.73 -8.50 31.44
CA LEU A 517 -6.48 -9.57 32.08
C LEU A 517 -7.97 -9.27 31.93
N VAL A 518 -8.73 -10.17 31.31
CA VAL A 518 -10.17 -9.97 31.10
C VAL A 518 -10.94 -10.49 32.32
N ASP A 519 -11.18 -9.61 33.29
CA ASP A 519 -11.98 -9.87 34.52
C ASP A 519 -13.32 -9.10 34.55
N ALA A 520 -13.59 -8.33 33.50
CA ALA A 520 -14.80 -7.58 33.21
C ALA A 520 -14.76 -7.19 31.72
N ASP A 521 -15.81 -6.57 31.18
CA ASP A 521 -15.75 -5.98 29.84
C ASP A 521 -14.57 -5.00 29.75
N LYS A 522 -13.74 -5.15 28.70
CA LYS A 522 -12.53 -4.37 28.45
C LYS A 522 -12.63 -3.56 27.17
N SER A 523 -12.06 -2.37 27.16
CA SER A 523 -11.92 -1.50 25.98
C SER A 523 -10.48 -1.00 25.83
N CYS A 524 -9.84 -1.29 24.70
CA CYS A 524 -8.46 -0.95 24.42
C CYS A 524 -8.31 -0.25 23.08
N THR A 525 -7.62 0.88 23.05
CA THR A 525 -7.37 1.64 21.81
C THR A 525 -5.89 1.76 21.51
N ALA A 526 -5.48 1.32 20.31
CA ALA A 526 -4.16 1.60 19.74
C ALA A 526 -4.22 2.88 18.91
N THR A 527 -3.32 3.82 19.17
CA THR A 527 -3.19 5.04 18.37
C THR A 527 -2.01 4.92 17.41
N PHE A 528 -2.19 5.26 16.14
CA PHE A 528 -1.12 5.38 15.15
C PHE A 528 -1.06 6.81 14.61
N THR A 529 0.14 7.32 14.40
CA THR A 529 0.38 8.63 13.79
C THR A 529 1.28 8.47 12.57
N PRO A 530 1.14 9.27 11.50
CA PRO A 530 2.02 9.16 10.34
C PRO A 530 3.48 9.42 10.73
N VAL A 531 4.42 8.81 9.99
CA VAL A 531 5.83 9.19 10.04
C VAL A 531 5.95 10.65 9.61
N GLN A 532 6.76 11.41 10.33
CA GLN A 532 6.99 12.83 10.07
C GLN A 532 8.33 13.00 9.34
N HIS A 533 8.36 13.90 8.36
CA HIS A 533 9.55 14.25 7.57
C HIS A 533 9.75 15.76 7.59
N THR A 534 11.00 16.19 7.51
CA THR A 534 11.39 17.60 7.49
C THR A 534 11.57 18.10 6.07
N LEU A 535 11.01 19.27 5.78
CA LEU A 535 11.22 20.02 4.55
C LEU A 535 11.96 21.31 4.88
N ASP A 536 13.17 21.45 4.37
CA ASP A 536 14.00 22.63 4.52
C ASP A 536 14.13 23.40 3.18
N VAL A 537 13.81 24.69 3.20
CA VAL A 537 13.76 25.53 2.00
C VAL A 537 14.73 26.70 2.11
N VAL A 538 15.77 26.67 1.29
CA VAL A 538 16.82 27.67 1.26
C VAL A 538 16.51 28.73 0.20
N VAL A 539 16.53 30.01 0.60
CA VAL A 539 16.50 31.14 -0.35
C VAL A 539 17.94 31.59 -0.61
N SER A 540 18.34 31.63 -1.87
CA SER A 540 19.72 31.95 -2.26
C SER A 540 19.74 33.04 -3.35
N PRO A 541 20.43 34.17 -3.11
CA PRO A 541 21.10 34.57 -1.86
C PRO A 541 20.12 34.86 -0.70
N LEU A 542 20.59 34.83 0.55
CA LEU A 542 19.73 35.14 1.70
C LEU A 542 19.19 36.58 1.59
N GLY A 543 17.87 36.76 1.73
CA GLY A 543 17.20 38.06 1.62
C GLY A 543 16.75 38.45 0.20
N SER A 544 17.06 37.63 -0.81
CA SER A 544 16.68 37.88 -2.21
C SER A 544 15.20 37.63 -2.53
N GLY A 545 14.43 37.06 -1.60
CA GLY A 545 13.04 36.74 -1.83
C GLY A 545 12.42 35.93 -0.72
N SER A 546 11.24 35.39 -1.02
CA SER A 546 10.50 34.48 -0.15
C SER A 546 9.93 33.28 -0.93
N VAL A 547 9.59 32.22 -0.20
CA VAL A 547 8.91 31.04 -0.75
C VAL A 547 7.68 30.76 0.10
N GLN A 548 6.54 30.64 -0.56
CA GLN A 548 5.30 30.20 0.07
C GLN A 548 4.93 28.78 -0.35
N GLY A 549 4.62 27.92 0.61
CA GLY A 549 4.18 26.55 0.37
C GLY A 549 2.67 26.37 0.55
N VAL A 550 2.01 25.77 -0.45
CA VAL A 550 0.60 25.37 -0.39
C VAL A 550 0.53 23.84 -0.44
N ILE A 551 -0.12 23.24 0.57
CA ILE A 551 -0.38 21.80 0.60
C ILE A 551 -1.79 21.54 0.09
N ASN A 552 -1.90 20.86 -1.07
CA ASN A 552 -3.19 20.43 -1.59
C ASN A 552 -3.56 19.07 -0.96
N PHE A 553 -4.27 19.08 0.16
CA PHE A 553 -4.99 17.89 0.62
C PHE A 553 -6.28 17.73 -0.18
N ALA A 554 -6.73 16.48 -0.37
CA ALA A 554 -8.04 16.18 -0.96
C ALA A 554 -9.25 16.69 -0.13
N THR A 555 -9.01 17.30 1.03
CA THR A 555 -10.00 17.92 1.91
C THR A 555 -9.82 19.44 1.92
N SER A 556 -10.94 20.16 1.86
CA SER A 556 -11.12 21.55 1.39
C SER A 556 -10.47 22.71 2.17
N ASP A 557 -9.49 22.47 3.04
CA ASP A 557 -8.82 23.53 3.81
C ASP A 557 -7.36 23.63 3.38
N ALA A 558 -7.07 24.54 2.43
CA ALA A 558 -5.71 24.90 2.06
C ALA A 558 -5.06 25.69 3.21
N VAL A 559 -4.15 25.05 3.94
CA VAL A 559 -3.34 25.70 4.96
C VAL A 559 -2.02 26.13 4.32
N VAL A 560 -1.66 27.41 4.53
CA VAL A 560 -0.32 27.95 4.24
C VAL A 560 0.62 27.40 5.30
N VAL A 561 1.65 26.63 4.89
CA VAL A 561 2.51 25.93 5.84
C VAL A 561 3.98 26.36 5.77
N ILE A 562 4.48 26.91 4.67
CA ILE A 562 5.90 27.35 4.59
C ILE A 562 5.93 28.81 4.16
N ASP A 563 6.63 29.68 4.90
CA ASP A 563 6.89 31.08 4.56
C ASP A 563 8.37 31.42 4.77
N CYS A 564 9.17 31.12 3.75
CA CYS A 564 10.61 31.37 3.80
C CYS A 564 10.88 32.86 3.74
N GLY A 565 11.22 33.42 4.90
CA GLY A 565 11.45 34.83 5.18
C GLY A 565 11.68 35.03 6.67
N THR A 566 11.02 34.22 7.50
CA THR A 566 11.28 34.08 8.95
C THR A 566 11.43 32.64 9.42
N ASP A 567 10.80 31.68 8.76
CA ASP A 567 10.90 30.24 9.06
C ASP A 567 10.96 29.42 7.76
N CYS A 568 11.98 28.58 7.63
CA CYS A 568 12.29 27.86 6.39
C CYS A 568 12.22 26.34 6.54
N THR A 569 11.92 25.84 7.74
CA THR A 569 11.97 24.42 8.03
C THR A 569 10.66 23.96 8.65
N GLU A 570 9.97 23.06 7.97
CA GLU A 570 8.70 22.51 8.45
C GLU A 570 8.78 21.00 8.64
N THR A 571 8.08 20.49 9.64
CA THR A 571 7.94 19.04 9.84
C THR A 571 6.52 18.63 9.50
N LEU A 572 6.37 17.80 8.47
CA LEU A 572 5.08 17.41 7.91
C LEU A 572 4.93 15.88 7.91
N PRO A 573 3.71 15.35 8.05
CA PRO A 573 3.47 13.93 7.89
C PRO A 573 3.77 13.49 6.46
N GLY A 574 4.54 12.41 6.30
CA GLY A 574 4.81 11.79 5.01
C GLY A 574 3.51 11.26 4.42
N SER A 575 2.94 11.99 3.46
CA SER A 575 1.65 11.64 2.88
C SER A 575 1.63 11.95 1.38
N ASN A 576 0.77 11.23 0.67
CA ASN A 576 0.57 11.23 -0.79
C ASN A 576 0.06 12.58 -1.38
N GLY A 577 0.18 13.69 -0.65
CA GLY A 577 -0.17 15.03 -1.12
C GLY A 577 1.00 15.67 -1.87
N VAL A 578 0.69 16.42 -2.92
CA VAL A 578 1.68 17.26 -3.61
C VAL A 578 1.76 18.59 -2.87
N ILE A 579 2.96 18.93 -2.40
CA ILE A 579 3.30 20.26 -1.87
C ILE A 579 3.72 21.12 -3.06
N THR A 580 3.06 22.25 -3.28
CA THR A 580 3.43 23.21 -4.32
C THR A 580 4.09 24.42 -3.67
N LEU A 581 5.36 24.67 -3.99
CA LEU A 581 6.12 25.83 -3.54
C LEU A 581 6.12 26.93 -4.60
N ILE A 582 5.88 28.15 -4.16
CA ILE A 582 5.72 29.34 -4.98
C ILE A 582 6.79 30.37 -4.57
N PRO A 583 7.75 30.70 -5.44
CA PRO A 583 8.77 31.69 -5.13
C PRO A 583 8.27 33.11 -5.42
N ARG A 584 8.73 34.08 -4.63
CA ARG A 584 8.52 35.52 -4.86
C ARG A 584 9.83 36.27 -4.62
N GLY A 585 10.33 36.98 -5.64
CA GLY A 585 11.52 37.82 -5.50
C GLY A 585 11.25 39.03 -4.62
N ALA A 586 12.27 39.48 -3.89
CA ALA A 586 12.28 40.80 -3.27
C ALA A 586 12.44 41.90 -4.36
N MET A 587 12.25 43.17 -4.02
CA MET A 587 12.51 44.28 -4.95
C MET A 587 13.95 44.19 -5.49
N GLY A 588 14.12 44.34 -6.81
CA GLY A 588 15.41 44.15 -7.49
C GLY A 588 15.86 42.70 -7.69
N TRP A 589 15.05 41.70 -7.31
CA TRP A 589 15.39 40.28 -7.46
C TRP A 589 14.35 39.53 -8.29
N SER A 590 14.81 38.66 -9.18
CA SER A 590 13.97 37.78 -10.00
C SER A 590 14.25 36.32 -9.74
N PHE A 591 13.22 35.48 -9.80
CA PHE A 591 13.35 34.04 -9.58
C PHE A 591 14.08 33.37 -10.76
N ALA A 592 15.17 32.68 -10.48
CA ALA A 592 16.03 32.03 -11.47
C ALA A 592 15.78 30.52 -11.61
N GLY A 593 15.27 29.86 -10.56
CA GLY A 593 14.93 28.43 -10.63
C GLY A 593 15.12 27.66 -9.33
N TRP A 594 14.67 26.40 -9.34
CA TRP A 594 14.74 25.48 -8.19
C TRP A 594 15.89 24.47 -8.30
N ASN A 595 16.55 24.19 -7.17
CA ASN A 595 17.37 22.99 -6.97
C ASN A 595 16.68 22.04 -5.98
N GLY A 596 16.68 20.72 -6.26
CA GLY A 596 16.08 19.71 -5.37
C GLY A 596 14.56 19.51 -5.53
N CYS A 597 13.96 20.09 -6.57
CA CYS A 597 12.53 19.95 -6.85
C CYS A 597 12.20 18.61 -7.55
N ASP A 598 11.16 17.90 -7.12
CA ASP A 598 10.71 16.66 -7.79
C ASP A 598 10.13 16.97 -9.19
N ARG A 599 9.30 18.01 -9.30
CA ARG A 599 8.66 18.42 -10.56
C ARG A 599 8.44 19.92 -10.64
N GLN A 600 8.99 20.57 -11.66
CA GLN A 600 8.71 21.97 -11.96
C GLN A 600 7.46 22.11 -12.87
N VAL A 601 6.54 23.02 -12.54
CA VAL A 601 5.30 23.28 -13.29
C VAL A 601 5.07 24.78 -13.52
N GLY A 602 4.12 25.14 -14.39
CA GLY A 602 3.81 26.55 -14.71
C GLY A 602 5.03 27.30 -15.24
N THR A 603 5.57 26.86 -16.39
CA THR A 603 6.79 27.40 -17.04
C THR A 603 8.07 27.36 -16.18
N GLY A 604 8.14 26.48 -15.18
CA GLY A 604 9.34 26.29 -14.36
C GLY A 604 9.37 27.10 -13.06
N VAL A 605 8.31 27.86 -12.80
CA VAL A 605 8.23 28.77 -11.64
C VAL A 605 7.83 28.02 -10.37
N PHE A 606 6.88 27.09 -10.47
CA PHE A 606 6.38 26.36 -9.29
C PHE A 606 7.12 25.04 -9.11
N CYS A 607 7.33 24.64 -7.85
CA CYS A 607 7.87 23.35 -7.51
C CYS A 607 6.81 22.46 -6.85
N ASP A 608 6.39 21.42 -7.56
CA ASP A 608 5.57 20.34 -7.01
C ASP A 608 6.47 19.24 -6.46
N MET A 609 6.22 18.81 -5.22
CA MET A 609 6.99 17.77 -4.57
C MET A 609 6.15 16.85 -3.67
N THR A 610 6.71 15.68 -3.40
CA THR A 610 6.21 14.72 -2.40
C THR A 610 7.20 14.65 -1.25
N LEU A 611 6.73 14.60 0.00
CA LEU A 611 7.60 14.52 1.17
C LEU A 611 7.62 13.08 1.71
N ASP A 612 8.42 12.23 1.07
CA ASP A 612 8.62 10.81 1.37
C ASP A 612 9.90 10.51 2.17
N ALA A 613 10.70 11.54 2.40
CA ALA A 613 11.90 11.55 3.23
C ALA A 613 12.19 13.01 3.65
N ASP A 614 13.17 13.21 4.53
CA ASP A 614 13.70 14.54 4.79
C ASP A 614 14.28 15.14 3.49
N LYS A 615 13.85 16.34 3.13
CA LYS A 615 14.25 17.01 1.87
C LYS A 615 14.73 18.43 2.14
N THR A 616 15.75 18.83 1.39
CA THR A 616 16.23 20.22 1.32
C THR A 616 16.17 20.69 -0.12
N LEU A 617 15.66 21.90 -0.34
CA LEU A 617 15.55 22.49 -1.68
C LEU A 617 15.90 23.98 -1.66
N THR A 618 16.31 24.51 -2.80
CA THR A 618 16.81 25.89 -2.91
C THR A 618 16.05 26.66 -3.98
N ALA A 619 15.47 27.80 -3.60
CA ALA A 619 14.98 28.82 -4.50
C ALA A 619 16.13 29.79 -4.84
N ASN A 620 16.55 29.80 -6.09
CA ASN A 620 17.61 30.69 -6.55
C ASN A 620 17.00 31.96 -7.13
N PHE A 621 17.56 33.10 -6.77
CA PHE A 621 17.20 34.41 -7.30
C PHE A 621 18.43 35.10 -7.88
N VAL A 622 18.19 35.99 -8.84
CA VAL A 622 19.20 36.82 -9.50
C VAL A 622 18.83 38.29 -9.32
N SER A 623 19.84 39.15 -9.11
CA SER A 623 19.64 40.58 -8.88
C SER A 623 19.65 41.37 -10.19
N ALA A 624 18.91 42.47 -10.20
CA ALA A 624 19.07 43.55 -11.15
C ALA A 624 20.40 44.28 -10.88
N ASN A 625 20.91 44.99 -11.88
CA ASN A 625 22.14 45.79 -11.73
C ASN A 625 22.06 47.04 -12.62
N ILE A 626 21.94 48.23 -12.05
CA ILE A 626 21.81 49.49 -12.77
C ILE A 626 23.19 50.01 -13.21
N SER A 627 23.26 50.51 -14.45
CA SER A 627 24.45 51.18 -14.99
C SER A 627 24.03 52.49 -15.65
N VAL A 628 24.82 53.55 -15.49
CA VAL A 628 24.51 54.90 -16.00
C VAL A 628 25.66 55.40 -16.87
N ASP A 629 25.37 55.61 -18.16
CA ASP A 629 26.28 56.16 -19.17
C ASP A 629 25.92 57.62 -19.44
N ASP A 630 26.88 58.53 -19.29
CA ASP A 630 26.73 59.98 -19.52
C ASP A 630 26.97 60.39 -21.00
N GLY A 631 27.46 59.46 -21.82
CA GLY A 631 27.73 59.64 -23.23
C GLY A 631 28.93 60.54 -23.56
N ILE A 632 29.74 60.96 -22.57
CA ILE A 632 30.93 61.80 -22.75
C ILE A 632 32.16 61.03 -22.32
N ASN A 633 33.25 61.09 -23.11
CA ASN A 633 34.44 60.31 -22.80
C ASN A 633 35.26 60.95 -21.65
N PRO A 634 35.62 60.22 -20.59
CA PRO A 634 35.38 58.78 -20.37
C PRO A 634 33.92 58.45 -20.03
N THR A 635 33.30 57.59 -20.85
CA THR A 635 31.89 57.20 -20.66
C THR A 635 31.72 56.45 -19.34
N ASP A 636 30.53 56.56 -18.73
CA ASP A 636 30.15 55.92 -17.47
C ASP A 636 30.83 56.49 -16.20
N ASP A 637 31.48 57.65 -16.27
CA ASP A 637 32.10 58.29 -15.09
C ASP A 637 31.09 59.07 -14.23
N ARG A 638 29.85 59.22 -14.73
CA ARG A 638 28.75 59.98 -14.12
C ARG A 638 29.05 61.47 -13.95
N ASP A 639 30.00 62.03 -14.72
CA ASP A 639 30.31 63.44 -14.76
C ASP A 639 29.96 64.04 -16.13
N LEU A 640 28.99 64.96 -16.16
CA LEU A 640 28.40 65.47 -17.39
C LEU A 640 28.80 66.93 -17.67
N PRO A 641 29.97 67.18 -18.31
CA PRO A 641 30.43 68.53 -18.63
C PRO A 641 29.77 69.07 -19.91
N PHE A 642 29.21 70.28 -19.80
CA PHE A 642 28.63 71.04 -20.91
C PHE A 642 29.64 71.96 -21.61
N GLY A 643 30.80 72.21 -21.01
CA GLY A 643 31.83 73.11 -21.55
C GLY A 643 31.40 74.57 -21.54
N GLU A 644 31.92 75.36 -22.49
CA GLU A 644 31.56 76.78 -22.65
C GLU A 644 30.30 76.95 -23.52
N VAL A 645 29.27 77.59 -22.97
CA VAL A 645 27.98 77.84 -23.64
C VAL A 645 27.66 79.33 -23.60
N LEU A 646 27.26 79.89 -24.74
CA LEU A 646 26.93 81.31 -24.85
C LEU A 646 25.73 81.67 -23.98
N ALA A 647 25.83 82.73 -23.18
CA ALA A 647 24.73 83.21 -22.34
C ALA A 647 23.50 83.54 -23.21
N GLY A 648 22.38 82.89 -22.92
CA GLY A 648 21.13 82.97 -23.69
C GLY A 648 20.91 81.84 -24.72
N THR A 649 21.85 80.90 -24.88
CA THR A 649 21.65 79.66 -25.64
C THR A 649 21.57 78.44 -24.72
N SER A 650 21.42 77.23 -25.27
CA SER A 650 21.42 75.99 -24.48
C SER A 650 22.09 74.84 -25.20
N VAL A 651 22.69 73.93 -24.43
CA VAL A 651 23.22 72.65 -24.88
C VAL A 651 22.53 71.53 -24.11
N GLU A 652 22.23 70.44 -24.80
CA GLU A 652 21.63 69.23 -24.24
C GLU A 652 22.61 68.07 -24.34
N ARG A 653 22.56 67.19 -23.34
CA ARG A 653 23.31 65.94 -23.25
C ARG A 653 22.37 64.81 -22.90
N THR A 654 22.66 63.60 -23.36
CA THR A 654 21.83 62.41 -23.14
C THR A 654 22.52 61.52 -22.12
N VAL A 655 21.79 61.10 -21.10
CA VAL A 655 22.23 60.08 -20.13
C VAL A 655 21.43 58.82 -20.37
N THR A 656 22.06 57.65 -20.37
CA THR A 656 21.44 56.34 -20.60
C THR A 656 21.58 55.46 -19.38
N ILE A 657 20.45 54.98 -18.87
CA ILE A 657 20.34 54.00 -17.80
C ILE A 657 20.17 52.63 -18.45
N THR A 658 20.91 51.62 -18.01
CA THR A 658 20.82 50.23 -18.49
C THR A 658 20.72 49.27 -17.32
N ASN A 659 19.81 48.29 -17.42
CA ASN A 659 19.83 47.14 -16.53
C ASN A 659 20.81 46.09 -17.06
N THR A 660 21.98 46.00 -16.43
CA THR A 660 23.04 45.03 -16.78
C THR A 660 22.95 43.73 -15.97
N GLY A 661 22.01 43.64 -15.03
CA GLY A 661 21.77 42.45 -14.21
C GLY A 661 20.85 41.44 -14.88
N GLU A 662 20.54 40.36 -14.15
CA GLU A 662 19.61 39.31 -14.60
C GLU A 662 18.23 39.39 -13.91
N GLY A 663 18.12 40.22 -12.85
CA GLY A 663 16.85 40.65 -12.28
C GLY A 663 16.28 41.86 -13.02
N VAL A 664 15.04 42.23 -12.70
CA VAL A 664 14.34 43.38 -13.29
C VAL A 664 14.52 44.62 -12.41
N LEU A 665 14.67 45.80 -13.04
CA LEU A 665 14.46 47.10 -12.40
C LEU A 665 13.04 47.60 -12.75
N ASP A 666 12.08 47.52 -11.84
CA ASP A 666 10.68 47.94 -12.03
C ASP A 666 10.46 49.42 -11.68
N GLU A 667 11.23 49.99 -10.76
CA GLU A 667 11.12 51.37 -10.31
C GLU A 667 12.46 52.13 -10.41
N ILE A 668 12.54 53.10 -11.33
CA ILE A 668 13.67 54.04 -11.50
C ILE A 668 13.17 55.46 -11.26
N TRP A 669 13.79 56.18 -10.34
CA TRP A 669 13.36 57.50 -9.90
C TRP A 669 14.51 58.49 -10.10
N ILE A 670 14.31 59.52 -10.93
CA ILE A 670 15.32 60.53 -11.27
C ILE A 670 14.90 61.85 -10.63
N GLU A 671 15.82 62.55 -9.97
CA GLU A 671 15.53 63.81 -9.25
C GLU A 671 14.43 63.66 -8.18
N ASP A 672 14.40 62.57 -7.40
CA ASP A 672 13.39 62.43 -6.33
C ASP A 672 13.74 63.26 -5.09
N SER A 673 14.99 63.17 -4.62
CA SER A 673 15.46 63.85 -3.40
C SER A 673 16.43 65.01 -3.63
N ASP A 674 17.11 65.05 -4.78
CA ASP A 674 18.05 66.10 -5.19
C ASP A 674 17.70 66.57 -6.60
N TYR A 675 17.26 67.82 -6.73
CA TYR A 675 16.74 68.39 -7.97
C TYR A 675 17.74 69.36 -8.58
N LEU A 676 17.97 69.27 -9.89
CA LEU A 676 18.78 70.25 -10.60
C LEU A 676 18.18 71.65 -10.49
N THR A 677 19.05 72.62 -10.25
CA THR A 677 18.67 74.03 -10.20
C THR A 677 19.10 74.78 -11.46
N ALA A 678 18.34 75.80 -11.84
CA ALA A 678 18.70 76.66 -12.96
C ALA A 678 20.12 77.22 -12.77
N PRO A 679 21.00 77.15 -13.77
CA PRO A 679 20.70 77.04 -15.21
C PRO A 679 20.63 75.60 -15.78
N PHE A 680 20.69 74.57 -14.95
CA PHE A 680 20.44 73.19 -15.37
C PHE A 680 18.95 72.85 -15.32
N SER A 681 18.51 71.93 -16.17
CA SER A 681 17.15 71.41 -16.22
C SER A 681 17.14 70.05 -16.91
N LEU A 682 16.17 69.20 -16.60
CA LEU A 682 16.06 67.86 -17.14
C LEU A 682 14.78 67.73 -17.99
N SER A 683 14.81 66.84 -19.00
CA SER A 683 13.66 66.44 -19.79
C SER A 683 13.55 64.92 -19.74
N GLU A 684 12.52 64.43 -19.06
CA GLU A 684 12.42 63.06 -18.57
C GLU A 684 11.61 62.13 -19.48
N SER A 685 12.08 60.89 -19.61
CA SER A 685 11.30 59.77 -20.16
C SER A 685 11.53 58.43 -19.45
N CYS A 686 12.36 58.39 -18.39
CA CYS A 686 12.80 57.14 -17.75
C CYS A 686 12.31 56.93 -16.31
N SER A 687 11.77 57.96 -15.66
CA SER A 687 11.16 57.79 -14.35
C SER A 687 9.96 56.83 -14.43
N ASP A 688 9.77 55.96 -13.43
CA ASP A 688 8.77 54.88 -13.39
C ASP A 688 8.89 53.84 -14.52
N SER A 689 10.05 53.74 -15.18
CA SER A 689 10.27 52.75 -16.24
C SER A 689 10.71 51.41 -15.68
N ARG A 690 10.04 50.34 -16.15
CA ARG A 690 10.52 48.97 -16.01
C ARG A 690 11.58 48.66 -17.06
N LEU A 691 12.75 48.20 -16.63
CA LEU A 691 13.83 47.67 -17.47
C LEU A 691 14.04 46.18 -17.18
N ASP A 692 13.65 45.33 -18.11
CA ASP A 692 14.02 43.91 -18.08
C ASP A 692 15.55 43.76 -18.33
N PRO A 693 16.15 42.59 -18.04
CA PRO A 693 17.59 42.36 -18.24
C PRO A 693 18.09 42.76 -19.64
N GLY A 694 19.08 43.65 -19.68
CA GLY A 694 19.68 44.18 -20.91
C GLY A 694 18.93 45.33 -21.58
N GLU A 695 17.80 45.78 -21.03
CA GLU A 695 17.08 46.96 -21.53
C GLU A 695 17.70 48.27 -21.01
N SER A 696 17.52 49.33 -21.80
CA SER A 696 18.02 50.67 -21.50
C SER A 696 16.94 51.72 -21.70
N CYS A 697 17.02 52.81 -20.94
CA CYS A 697 16.25 54.03 -21.14
C CYS A 697 17.18 55.26 -21.13
N SER A 698 16.90 56.27 -21.94
CA SER A 698 17.68 57.51 -21.97
C SER A 698 16.83 58.74 -21.68
N PHE A 699 17.40 59.73 -21.01
CA PHE A 699 16.82 61.05 -20.76
C PHE A 699 17.82 62.15 -21.11
N THR A 700 17.36 63.41 -21.19
CA THR A 700 18.25 64.54 -21.55
C THR A 700 18.39 65.55 -20.43
N VAL A 701 19.64 66.00 -20.21
CA VAL A 701 20.00 67.08 -19.29
C VAL A 701 20.39 68.30 -20.12
N ARG A 702 19.87 69.46 -19.75
CA ARG A 702 20.01 70.73 -20.47
C ARG A 702 20.69 71.78 -19.61
N PHE A 703 21.72 72.42 -20.14
CA PHE A 703 22.37 73.59 -19.56
C PHE A 703 22.03 74.85 -20.38
N ALA A 704 21.42 75.85 -19.75
CA ALA A 704 20.95 77.09 -20.39
C ALA A 704 21.36 78.34 -19.58
N PRO A 705 22.64 78.74 -19.59
CA PRO A 705 23.13 79.86 -18.79
C PRO A 705 22.55 81.19 -19.28
N THR A 706 22.00 82.00 -18.38
CA THR A 706 21.51 83.36 -18.69
C THR A 706 22.54 84.45 -18.42
N THR A 707 23.59 84.14 -17.67
CA THR A 707 24.70 85.03 -17.32
C THR A 707 26.04 84.32 -17.46
N PRO A 708 27.13 85.03 -17.71
CA PRO A 708 28.47 84.44 -17.70
C PRO A 708 28.86 83.94 -16.30
N GLY A 709 29.56 82.81 -16.22
CA GLY A 709 30.01 82.20 -14.97
C GLY A 709 30.10 80.68 -15.03
N THR A 710 30.81 80.08 -14.08
CA THR A 710 30.89 78.63 -13.88
C THR A 710 29.73 78.15 -13.00
N PHE A 711 29.05 77.09 -13.43
CA PHE A 711 27.94 76.46 -12.72
C PHE A 711 28.24 74.97 -12.55
N SER A 712 27.87 74.42 -11.40
CA SER A 712 27.95 72.99 -11.09
C SER A 712 26.80 72.60 -10.18
N ASP A 713 26.25 71.41 -10.37
CA ASP A 713 25.16 70.86 -9.56
C ASP A 713 25.23 69.31 -9.59
N SER A 714 24.33 68.63 -8.88
CA SER A 714 24.17 67.17 -8.94
C SER A 714 22.70 66.76 -8.89
N PHE A 715 22.41 65.52 -9.29
CA PHE A 715 21.13 64.88 -9.03
C PHE A 715 21.32 63.38 -8.81
N ASP A 716 20.35 62.76 -8.14
CA ASP A 716 20.34 61.33 -7.85
C ASP A 716 19.40 60.56 -8.80
N ILE A 717 19.82 59.34 -9.11
CA ILE A 717 19.04 58.28 -9.75
C ILE A 717 18.87 57.19 -8.70
N ILE A 718 17.65 56.98 -8.22
CA ILE A 718 17.30 55.96 -7.24
C ILE A 718 16.70 54.76 -7.99
N SER A 719 17.08 53.55 -7.60
CA SER A 719 16.53 52.32 -8.17
C SER A 719 16.44 51.20 -7.15
N GLU A 720 15.81 50.11 -7.54
CA GLU A 720 15.74 48.88 -6.77
C GLU A 720 16.93 47.93 -6.96
N ASP A 721 18.01 48.40 -7.59
CA ASP A 721 19.30 47.69 -7.54
C ASP A 721 19.68 47.40 -6.07
N PRO A 722 19.80 46.11 -5.68
CA PRO A 722 20.07 45.73 -4.29
C PRO A 722 21.42 46.21 -3.74
N ASP A 723 22.43 46.40 -4.58
CA ASP A 723 23.79 46.80 -4.19
C ASP A 723 24.13 48.25 -4.54
N GLU A 724 23.48 48.83 -5.56
CA GLU A 724 23.62 50.23 -5.96
C GLU A 724 22.27 50.98 -6.02
N PRO A 725 21.52 51.09 -4.91
CA PRO A 725 20.16 51.65 -4.91
C PRO A 725 20.09 53.15 -5.19
N THR A 726 21.22 53.86 -5.18
CA THR A 726 21.27 55.30 -5.47
C THR A 726 22.59 55.64 -6.16
N LEU A 727 22.50 56.26 -7.33
CA LEU A 727 23.63 56.74 -8.13
C LEU A 727 23.52 58.26 -8.34
N THR A 728 24.57 59.00 -8.00
CA THR A 728 24.64 60.45 -8.21
C THR A 728 25.33 60.77 -9.54
N VAL A 729 24.77 61.72 -10.30
CA VAL A 729 25.35 62.28 -11.53
C VAL A 729 25.71 63.75 -11.29
N THR A 730 26.94 64.15 -11.61
CA THR A 730 27.39 65.54 -11.50
C THR A 730 27.27 66.27 -12.82
N VAL A 731 26.87 67.54 -12.79
CA VAL A 731 26.77 68.40 -13.98
C VAL A 731 27.65 69.64 -13.82
N SER A 732 28.31 70.06 -14.90
CA SER A 732 29.15 71.26 -14.88
C SER A 732 29.14 72.02 -16.21
N GLY A 733 29.25 73.35 -16.17
CA GLY A 733 29.27 74.17 -17.39
C GLY A 733 29.63 75.62 -17.15
N THR A 734 30.09 76.32 -18.19
CA THR A 734 30.50 77.73 -18.12
C THR A 734 29.69 78.57 -19.10
N GLY A 735 28.93 79.55 -18.58
CA GLY A 735 28.32 80.60 -19.39
C GLY A 735 29.37 81.62 -19.85
N ILE A 736 29.40 81.96 -21.15
CA ILE A 736 30.29 82.99 -21.71
C ILE A 736 29.50 84.10 -22.42
N VAL A 737 30.07 85.32 -22.53
CA VAL A 737 29.49 86.40 -23.34
C VAL A 737 29.86 86.23 -24.81
N ALA A 738 29.01 86.73 -25.71
CA ALA A 738 29.41 86.91 -27.11
C ALA A 738 30.50 87.98 -27.13
N GLU A 739 31.66 87.71 -27.72
CA GLU A 739 32.64 88.77 -27.96
C GLU A 739 32.03 89.81 -28.91
N GLU A 740 31.90 91.06 -28.46
CA GLU A 740 31.70 92.21 -29.37
C GLU A 740 33.02 92.48 -30.09
N ASP A 741 33.07 92.14 -31.38
CA ASP A 741 34.19 92.47 -32.28
C ASP A 741 34.29 94.00 -32.49
N PRO A 742 35.37 94.68 -32.05
CA PRO A 742 35.62 96.06 -32.38
C PRO A 742 36.11 96.13 -33.84
N GLY A 743 35.22 96.55 -34.73
CA GLY A 743 35.35 96.31 -36.17
C GLY A 743 36.65 96.73 -36.87
N GLU A 744 36.92 95.99 -37.94
CA GLU A 744 37.80 96.36 -39.07
C GLU A 744 37.09 96.00 -40.40
N PRO A 745 37.41 96.68 -41.53
CA PRO A 745 36.50 96.92 -42.64
C PRO A 745 36.40 95.80 -43.71
N LEU A 746 35.35 95.92 -44.55
CA LEU A 746 34.91 95.02 -45.64
C LEU A 746 36.01 94.64 -46.66
N PRO A 747 35.95 93.44 -47.29
CA PRO A 747 36.95 92.99 -48.26
C PRO A 747 36.65 93.47 -49.70
N THR A 748 37.70 93.75 -50.48
CA THR A 748 37.66 93.78 -51.95
C THR A 748 38.69 92.81 -52.53
N ALA A 749 38.31 92.16 -53.64
CA ALA A 749 38.76 90.86 -54.13
C ALA A 749 39.84 90.91 -55.26
N GLU A 750 40.11 89.69 -55.80
CA GLU A 750 40.89 89.26 -56.99
C GLU A 750 42.34 88.78 -56.70
N ILE A 751 42.69 87.48 -56.66
CA ILE A 751 42.75 86.35 -57.65
C ILE A 751 43.69 86.61 -58.84
N THR A 752 44.77 85.80 -59.03
CA THR A 752 45.23 85.26 -60.35
C THR A 752 46.20 84.03 -60.19
N PHE A 753 46.33 83.23 -61.27
CA PHE A 753 46.76 81.82 -61.42
C PHE A 753 48.27 81.51 -61.67
N LEU A 754 48.61 80.21 -61.56
CA LEU A 754 49.89 79.53 -61.88
C LEU A 754 50.26 79.47 -63.39
N MET A 755 51.52 79.83 -63.75
CA MET A 755 52.58 78.99 -64.37
C MET A 755 53.47 79.63 -65.46
N LYS A 756 54.78 79.54 -65.19
CA LYS A 756 55.91 79.03 -66.01
C LYS A 756 56.13 79.52 -67.45
N GLY A 757 57.30 80.08 -67.73
CA GLY A 757 57.80 80.21 -69.10
C GLY A 757 59.09 81.02 -69.21
N GLU A 758 60.16 80.33 -69.59
CA GLU A 758 61.53 80.78 -69.75
C GLU A 758 61.74 82.02 -70.64
N GLY A 759 62.88 82.68 -70.47
CA GLY A 759 63.47 83.46 -71.54
C GLY A 759 64.36 84.59 -71.08
N GLY A 760 65.63 84.26 -70.86
CA GLY A 760 66.81 85.10 -71.17
C GLY A 760 66.73 86.62 -71.09
N SER A 761 67.67 87.13 -70.28
CA SER A 761 68.29 88.48 -70.31
C SER A 761 67.53 89.64 -69.65
N GLY A 762 67.97 89.95 -68.41
CA GLY A 762 67.87 91.31 -67.84
C GLY A 762 67.09 91.44 -66.54
N ALA A 763 67.76 91.19 -65.40
CA ALA A 763 67.50 91.73 -64.05
C ALA A 763 66.09 91.59 -63.38
N GLY A 764 66.04 90.77 -62.31
CA GLY A 764 65.25 90.99 -61.07
C GLY A 764 63.74 90.65 -61.03
N GLY A 765 63.36 89.60 -60.27
CA GLY A 765 61.97 89.31 -59.83
C GLY A 765 61.81 87.91 -59.18
N PRO A 766 60.93 87.70 -58.16
CA PRO A 766 60.78 86.41 -57.43
C PRO A 766 59.58 85.53 -57.86
N LEU A 767 59.64 84.23 -57.51
CA LEU A 767 58.72 83.11 -57.82
C LEU A 767 57.53 82.98 -56.85
N GLU A 768 56.41 82.39 -57.31
CA GLU A 768 55.23 81.99 -56.50
C GLU A 768 55.00 80.45 -56.56
N LEU A 769 54.51 79.86 -55.46
CA LEU A 769 54.04 78.47 -55.30
C LEU A 769 52.65 78.49 -54.65
N LEU A 770 51.68 77.77 -55.23
CA LEU A 770 50.26 77.74 -54.86
C LEU A 770 49.96 76.69 -53.78
N LEU A 771 49.25 77.11 -52.73
CA LEU A 771 48.44 76.27 -51.84
C LEU A 771 47.01 76.84 -51.84
N LEU A 772 46.03 76.04 -52.27
CA LEU A 772 44.61 76.38 -52.21
C LEU A 772 44.03 75.90 -50.88
N ALA A 773 43.75 76.85 -50.00
CA ALA A 773 42.65 76.79 -49.04
C ALA A 773 41.48 77.59 -49.63
N THR A 774 40.26 77.08 -49.49
CA THR A 774 38.93 77.76 -49.45
C THR A 774 37.87 76.66 -49.56
N GLY A 775 36.72 76.69 -48.90
CA GLY A 775 36.08 77.69 -48.07
C GLY A 775 34.61 77.27 -47.88
N LEU A 776 34.05 77.57 -46.71
CA LEU A 776 32.61 77.63 -46.46
C LEU A 776 31.98 78.74 -47.33
N GLY A 777 30.75 78.50 -47.81
CA GLY A 777 29.96 79.49 -48.55
C GLY A 777 28.48 79.12 -48.63
N PHE A 778 27.68 79.89 -47.90
CA PHE A 778 26.24 79.80 -47.69
C PHE A 778 25.34 79.84 -48.93
N ALA A 779 24.11 79.38 -48.72
CA ALA A 779 22.95 79.43 -49.60
C ALA A 779 22.48 80.85 -49.96
N ALA A 780 21.80 81.00 -51.12
CA ALA A 780 20.55 81.79 -51.21
C ALA A 780 19.75 81.58 -52.52
N ARG A 781 18.47 81.23 -52.32
CA ARG A 781 17.25 81.62 -53.08
C ARG A 781 17.19 81.46 -54.62
N ARG A 782 16.24 80.62 -55.04
CA ARG A 782 15.15 81.05 -55.96
C ARG A 782 13.78 80.59 -55.45
N ARG A 783 12.76 81.42 -55.68
CA ARG A 783 11.34 81.16 -55.44
C ARG A 783 10.67 80.71 -56.75
N ARG A 784 9.67 79.83 -56.60
CA ARG A 784 8.66 79.32 -57.58
C ARG A 784 9.20 78.31 -58.61
N GLN A 785 8.56 77.17 -58.90
CA GLN A 785 7.13 76.89 -58.94
C GLN A 785 6.84 75.35 -59.02
N ALA A 786 5.68 74.94 -58.48
CA ALA A 786 4.81 73.83 -58.88
C ALA A 786 5.13 72.35 -58.53
N GLY A 787 4.13 71.73 -57.85
CA GLY A 787 3.84 70.29 -57.79
C GLY A 787 4.72 69.51 -56.81
N GLY A 788 4.24 68.70 -55.87
CA GLY A 788 2.94 68.08 -55.66
C GLY A 788 3.21 66.76 -54.93
N ALA A 789 2.37 66.44 -53.94
CA ALA A 789 2.13 65.10 -53.38
C ALA A 789 3.21 64.39 -52.52
N ALA A 790 2.77 64.10 -51.28
CA ALA A 790 2.70 62.77 -50.66
C ALA A 790 3.86 62.20 -49.81
N LEU A 791 3.45 61.78 -48.59
CA LEU A 791 3.89 60.65 -47.75
C LEU A 791 5.36 60.64 -47.27
N LEU A 792 5.68 60.81 -45.98
CA LEU A 792 5.52 59.84 -44.87
C LEU A 792 5.77 58.38 -45.26
N PHE A 793 6.97 57.87 -44.96
CA PHE A 793 7.24 56.71 -44.09
C PHE A 793 8.71 56.30 -44.19
N ALA A 794 9.37 56.21 -43.03
CA ALA A 794 10.31 55.19 -42.55
C ALA A 794 11.30 55.85 -41.58
#